data_AF-A0A255T311-F1
#
_entry.id   AF-A0A255T311-F1
#
_cell.length_a   1.000
_cell.length_b   1.000
_cell.length_c   1.000
_cell.angle_alpha   90.00
_cell.angle_beta   90.00
_cell.angle_gamma   90.00
#
_symmetry.space_group_name_H-M   'P 1'
#
loop_
_entity.id
_entity.type
_entity.pdbx_description
1 polymer ?
#
loop_
_entity_poly.entity_id
_entity_poly.type
_entity_poly.pdbx_seq_one_letter_code
_entity_poly.pdbx_strand_id
1 'polypeptide(L)'
;MKHLTLLTLSLCVALPSVWADNTITTVEQVSEAVTLSDDVDYHITSATPFTATGSVNITNTEHATLVLDGLYPSLALEQLGYVYINGEPAKNGTNCQVKIYNSGAIIMPYAADIKPLTVYSEKDFGGESCNDFGLENTGGFMNTLTEAKLNNRIQSFKLKRGYMVTFSSRPGGYGYSRCFIADKADLEMNLPTVLAGRVSSYRIFKWNDCSKRGLASDVGTESNKAVNSQSCYTWDAGINMGIDRECVANHIYEDWPSAAACGATSYSPMMKTNNEPGNSADDHPQSVATVLANWEKLMATGKRLCSPTSHDGSLSWLREFIDSIDARGWRCDLMDVHCYWPEGSFNNLANWYSSYGNRPLWISEWVWGASWNKNGVFTSGWEDSYRVSQNAVVVKRILDKLNSWGYVERYFYWNGEQWYSRIYNDGALTPTGEYYASMNTGVGYSKDYDKYIPSAPRMGAPSNLTGSFKQTQSTFTLKWNEPNGEYNNSMVIERQIDGGAWTVIAEIPVDDGPASYTYVDTVSTGGKQGYRIHTTTYNNKDYYSDVVYNVVSFAKALGADEQAGEIQVGEMTLADQNTAYSFFEKGYDEKPALIFGSVSNKNNKASLVEHLVSLTSVAGRKNSTFQMNLLSWSEGTTKDVPMTLSETVTYMAAKKGSGTIGDLRYEAGITAKRLAVGSSVAGSDTAVITFAQPFNDIPIVMASPGQYAVTVSPYPVITRVFDVTKEGFKVILLRQSGVTAKSVRSCDVSYVAIERGQTLDGSGHVVTVRDTTITFTSTLTNYKFFYGNDDLLANPKVLVQMQSYDVPCYSVLRTYGTGPTEYYHRVRLQTDDTNAEYGTVSSTKKYTERVGYIVVSDEDGSVTTGIRNVDATPATNAAEGIYDINGVRVGDSVTNLPKGIYVIKKDGKTHKFVNK
;
A
#
# COMPACT_ATOMS: atom_id res chain seq x y z
N MET A 1 -47.18 -35.05 -30.17
CA MET A 1 -47.33 -34.79 -28.73
C MET A 1 -45.96 -34.70 -28.09
N LYS A 2 -45.49 -33.48 -27.81
CA LYS A 2 -44.52 -33.16 -26.75
C LYS A 2 -44.58 -31.64 -26.57
N HIS A 3 -44.97 -31.25 -25.37
CA HIS A 3 -45.30 -29.90 -24.95
C HIS A 3 -44.05 -29.01 -24.96
N LEU A 4 -44.15 -27.84 -25.58
CA LEU A 4 -43.22 -26.73 -25.39
C LEU A 4 -43.88 -25.76 -24.41
N THR A 5 -43.58 -25.92 -23.12
CA THR A 5 -44.02 -25.01 -22.07
C THR A 5 -43.08 -23.82 -22.07
N LEU A 6 -43.56 -22.67 -22.56
CA LEU A 6 -42.86 -21.39 -22.49
C LEU A 6 -42.94 -20.90 -21.03
N LEU A 7 -41.85 -21.03 -20.28
CA LEU A 7 -41.73 -20.47 -18.94
C LEU A 7 -41.39 -18.97 -19.10
N THR A 8 -42.40 -18.11 -19.04
CA THR A 8 -42.22 -16.66 -18.89
C THR A 8 -41.57 -16.40 -17.53
N LEU A 9 -40.25 -16.17 -17.55
CA LEU A 9 -39.50 -15.65 -16.42
C LEU A 9 -39.88 -14.18 -16.26
N SER A 10 -40.90 -13.90 -15.45
CA SER A 10 -41.18 -12.53 -14.98
C SER A 10 -40.00 -12.10 -14.10
N LEU A 11 -39.07 -11.37 -14.71
CA LEU A 11 -38.06 -10.60 -13.99
C LEU A 11 -38.78 -9.45 -13.27
N CYS A 12 -39.34 -9.72 -12.09
CA CYS A 12 -39.72 -8.66 -11.16
C CYS A 12 -38.42 -8.07 -10.61
N VAL A 13 -37.88 -7.09 -11.33
CA VAL A 13 -36.93 -6.14 -10.74
C VAL A 13 -37.74 -5.38 -9.68
N ALA A 14 -37.67 -5.83 -8.43
CA ALA A 14 -38.10 -5.04 -7.30
C ALA A 14 -37.15 -3.84 -7.25
N LEU A 15 -37.57 -2.71 -7.85
CA LEU A 15 -36.93 -1.44 -7.58
C LEU A 15 -37.02 -1.23 -6.06
N PRO A 16 -35.92 -0.87 -5.37
CA PRO A 16 -36.00 -0.51 -3.97
C PRO A 16 -37.00 0.62 -3.84
N SER A 17 -38.07 0.38 -3.09
CA SER A 17 -39.05 1.38 -2.70
C SER A 17 -38.35 2.39 -1.81
N VAL A 18 -37.85 3.47 -2.39
CA VAL A 18 -37.49 4.65 -1.62
C VAL A 18 -38.81 5.15 -1.02
N TRP A 19 -38.94 5.10 0.31
CA TRP A 19 -40.11 5.66 0.99
C TRP A 19 -40.26 7.12 0.57
N ALA A 20 -41.43 7.44 0.02
CA ALA A 20 -41.76 8.82 -0.26
C ALA A 20 -41.93 9.57 1.07
N ASP A 21 -41.65 10.87 1.08
CA ASP A 21 -42.05 11.73 2.18
C ASP A 21 -43.57 11.55 2.44
N ASN A 22 -43.97 11.54 3.71
CA ASN A 22 -45.39 11.53 4.06
C ASN A 22 -46.13 12.69 3.38
N THR A 23 -47.39 12.44 3.03
CA THR A 23 -48.27 13.52 2.57
C THR A 23 -48.52 14.51 3.71
N ILE A 24 -48.50 15.82 3.43
CA ILE A 24 -48.76 16.84 4.44
C ILE A 24 -50.21 17.27 4.36
N THR A 25 -50.94 17.14 5.47
CA THR A 25 -52.30 17.68 5.63
C THR A 25 -52.29 18.73 6.73
N THR A 26 -52.78 19.94 6.46
CA THR A 26 -52.78 21.04 7.45
C THR A 26 -54.21 21.49 7.73
N VAL A 27 -54.54 21.59 9.01
CA VAL A 27 -55.79 22.18 9.52
C VAL A 27 -55.50 23.22 10.59
N GLU A 28 -56.43 24.16 10.79
CA GLU A 28 -56.31 25.11 11.88
C GLU A 28 -56.58 24.46 13.24
N GLN A 29 -57.68 23.69 13.32
CA GLN A 29 -58.15 23.03 14.54
C GLN A 29 -58.91 21.75 14.17
N VAL A 30 -58.90 20.73 15.03
CA VAL A 30 -59.68 19.51 14.89
C VAL A 30 -61.00 19.64 15.65
N SER A 31 -62.12 19.70 14.92
CA SER A 31 -63.46 19.88 15.49
C SER A 31 -64.25 18.59 15.66
N GLU A 32 -63.87 17.52 14.97
CA GLU A 32 -64.52 16.21 14.96
C GLU A 32 -63.45 15.10 14.96
N ALA A 33 -63.85 13.84 15.17
CA ALA A 33 -62.92 12.72 15.19
C ALA A 33 -62.29 12.47 13.80
N VAL A 34 -60.95 12.40 13.75
CA VAL A 34 -60.14 12.12 12.55
C VAL A 34 -59.37 10.82 12.75
N THR A 35 -59.33 9.96 11.73
CA THR A 35 -58.47 8.77 11.71
C THR A 35 -57.36 8.93 10.69
N LEU A 36 -56.11 8.72 11.11
CA LEU A 36 -54.93 8.75 10.24
C LEU A 36 -54.56 7.30 9.88
N SER A 37 -54.89 6.88 8.66
CA SER A 37 -54.62 5.52 8.13
C SER A 37 -53.61 5.47 6.99
N ASP A 38 -53.27 6.62 6.41
CA ASP A 38 -52.32 6.75 5.30
C ASP A 38 -50.97 7.26 5.80
N ASP A 39 -49.96 7.30 4.92
CA ASP A 39 -48.65 7.89 5.20
C ASP A 39 -48.79 9.44 5.21
N VAL A 40 -49.09 9.99 6.38
CA VAL A 40 -49.48 11.41 6.54
C VAL A 40 -48.78 12.08 7.72
N ASP A 41 -48.32 13.32 7.49
CA ASP A 41 -48.01 14.29 8.53
C ASP A 41 -49.21 15.22 8.67
N TYR A 42 -49.97 15.02 9.74
CA TYR A 42 -51.19 15.79 10.00
C TYR A 42 -50.86 16.97 10.93
N HIS A 43 -50.84 18.18 10.37
CA HIS A 43 -50.50 19.42 11.07
C HIS A 43 -51.74 20.14 11.59
N ILE A 44 -51.68 20.54 12.87
CA ILE A 44 -52.65 21.43 13.51
C ILE A 44 -51.92 22.73 13.90
N THR A 45 -52.37 23.86 13.35
CA THR A 45 -51.66 25.14 13.50
C THR A 45 -52.09 25.95 14.73
N SER A 46 -53.31 25.76 15.23
CA SER A 46 -53.81 26.48 16.41
C SER A 46 -53.11 26.06 17.70
N ALA A 47 -52.87 27.03 18.58
CA ALA A 47 -52.45 26.78 19.96
C ALA A 47 -53.55 26.11 20.83
N THR A 48 -54.78 26.04 20.32
CA THR A 48 -55.90 25.27 20.90
C THR A 48 -56.33 24.18 19.90
N PRO A 49 -55.59 23.07 19.81
CA PRO A 49 -55.66 22.15 18.67
C PRO A 49 -56.98 21.36 18.54
N PHE A 50 -57.71 21.16 19.65
CA PHE A 50 -58.94 20.36 19.69
C PHE A 50 -60.12 21.16 20.25
N THR A 51 -61.30 20.94 19.67
CA THR A 51 -62.58 21.31 20.32
C THR A 51 -63.04 20.21 21.27
N ALA A 52 -64.15 20.41 21.97
CA ALA A 52 -64.72 19.41 22.89
C ALA A 52 -65.07 18.06 22.23
N THR A 53 -65.28 18.04 20.90
CA THR A 53 -65.63 16.84 20.12
C THR A 53 -64.52 16.38 19.18
N GLY A 54 -63.42 17.12 19.11
CA GLY A 54 -62.27 16.80 18.27
C GLY A 54 -61.40 15.70 18.87
N SER A 55 -60.91 14.78 18.04
CA SER A 55 -59.91 13.79 18.46
C SER A 55 -59.17 13.25 17.24
N VAL A 56 -57.94 12.76 17.42
CA VAL A 56 -57.18 12.08 16.37
C VAL A 56 -56.86 10.65 16.79
N ASN A 57 -57.17 9.68 15.94
CA ASN A 57 -56.76 8.28 16.10
C ASN A 57 -55.73 7.91 15.02
N ILE A 58 -54.50 7.62 15.42
CA ILE A 58 -53.42 7.21 14.52
C ILE A 58 -53.46 5.68 14.38
N THR A 59 -53.92 5.19 13.23
CA THR A 59 -54.02 3.75 12.94
C THR A 59 -52.87 3.23 12.08
N ASN A 60 -52.28 4.07 11.24
CA ASN A 60 -51.00 3.78 10.60
C ASN A 60 -49.85 4.08 11.57
N THR A 61 -49.52 3.11 12.42
CA THR A 61 -48.49 3.25 13.45
C THR A 61 -47.06 3.17 12.91
N GLU A 62 -46.88 2.84 11.62
CA GLU A 62 -45.56 2.74 11.01
C GLU A 62 -45.06 4.08 10.49
N HIS A 63 -45.96 4.91 9.95
CA HIS A 63 -45.57 6.12 9.20
C HIS A 63 -46.32 7.40 9.58
N ALA A 64 -47.60 7.33 9.99
CA ALA A 64 -48.38 8.55 10.23
C ALA A 64 -47.89 9.32 11.48
N THR A 65 -47.88 10.64 11.41
CA THR A 65 -47.52 11.52 12.52
C THR A 65 -48.54 12.64 12.71
N LEU A 66 -48.68 13.10 13.95
CA LEU A 66 -49.48 14.27 14.31
C LEU A 66 -48.54 15.40 14.74
N VAL A 67 -48.62 16.55 14.09
CA VAL A 67 -47.79 17.73 14.36
C VAL A 67 -48.65 18.85 14.94
N LEU A 68 -48.25 19.39 16.08
CA LEU A 68 -48.88 20.55 16.74
C LEU A 68 -47.94 21.74 16.58
N ASP A 69 -48.14 22.55 15.53
CA ASP A 69 -47.17 23.59 15.13
C ASP A 69 -47.03 24.72 16.16
N GLY A 70 -48.12 25.03 16.87
CA GLY A 70 -48.20 26.14 17.82
C GLY A 70 -47.89 25.77 19.27
N LEU A 71 -47.55 24.50 19.57
CA LEU A 71 -47.39 24.02 20.94
C LEU A 71 -46.03 23.35 21.15
N TYR A 72 -45.28 23.85 22.13
CA TYR A 72 -44.11 23.17 22.64
C TYR A 72 -44.43 21.74 23.08
N PRO A 73 -43.46 20.81 23.02
CA PRO A 73 -43.65 19.43 23.46
C PRO A 73 -44.26 19.30 24.87
N SER A 74 -43.88 20.13 25.83
CA SER A 74 -44.46 20.14 27.18
C SER A 74 -45.95 20.47 27.20
N LEU A 75 -46.39 21.40 26.35
CA LEU A 75 -47.81 21.74 26.19
C LEU A 75 -48.56 20.71 25.35
N ALA A 76 -47.90 20.08 24.37
CA ALA A 76 -48.45 18.98 23.59
C ALA A 76 -48.78 17.76 24.46
N LEU A 77 -47.99 17.51 25.53
CA LEU A 77 -48.30 16.45 26.51
C LEU A 77 -49.67 16.64 27.16
N GLU A 78 -50.10 17.89 27.38
CA GLU A 78 -51.41 18.21 27.95
C GLU A 78 -52.57 17.91 26.98
N GLN A 79 -52.28 17.76 25.69
CA GLN A 79 -53.27 17.48 24.64
C GLN A 79 -53.44 15.99 24.33
N LEU A 80 -52.65 15.09 24.94
CA LEU A 80 -52.70 13.66 24.63
C LEU A 80 -54.06 13.00 24.94
N GLY A 81 -54.90 13.61 25.79
CA GLY A 81 -56.26 13.13 26.05
C GLY A 81 -57.18 13.13 24.81
N TYR A 82 -56.81 13.84 23.75
CA TYR A 82 -57.53 13.87 22.47
C TYR A 82 -56.91 12.97 21.40
N VAL A 83 -55.83 12.25 21.72
CA VAL A 83 -55.06 11.45 20.77
C VAL A 83 -55.14 9.96 21.15
N TYR A 84 -55.37 9.12 20.15
CA TYR A 84 -55.42 7.67 20.28
C TYR A 84 -54.41 7.03 19.33
N ILE A 85 -53.78 5.94 19.75
CA ILE A 85 -52.87 5.12 18.95
C ILE A 85 -53.54 3.76 18.78
N ASN A 86 -53.97 3.46 17.57
CA ASN A 86 -54.72 2.25 17.23
C ASN A 86 -55.91 2.00 18.17
N GLY A 87 -56.67 3.06 18.48
CA GLY A 87 -57.84 3.02 19.38
C GLY A 87 -57.54 3.12 20.88
N GLU A 88 -56.28 2.99 21.31
CA GLU A 88 -55.89 3.13 22.73
C GLU A 88 -55.47 4.57 23.05
N PRO A 89 -55.76 5.14 24.24
CA PRO A 89 -55.32 6.47 24.61
C PRO A 89 -53.79 6.66 24.46
N ALA A 90 -53.38 7.77 23.86
CA ALA A 90 -51.97 8.07 23.66
C ALA A 90 -51.28 8.37 25.00
N LYS A 91 -50.12 7.75 25.22
CA LYS A 91 -49.29 7.91 26.40
C LYS A 91 -47.82 7.98 26.01
N ASN A 92 -47.23 9.15 26.22
CA ASN A 92 -45.82 9.41 25.91
C ASN A 92 -44.90 8.40 26.63
N GLY A 93 -43.96 7.82 25.88
CA GLY A 93 -43.04 6.80 26.37
C GLY A 93 -43.67 5.43 26.61
N THR A 94 -44.92 5.20 26.18
CA THR A 94 -45.59 3.88 26.23
C THR A 94 -45.99 3.42 24.84
N ASN A 95 -46.94 4.09 24.20
CA ASN A 95 -47.43 3.79 22.84
C ASN A 95 -47.23 4.95 21.85
N CYS A 96 -46.72 6.10 22.31
CA CYS A 96 -46.30 7.20 21.46
C CYS A 96 -45.06 7.92 22.01
N GLN A 97 -44.45 8.76 21.19
CA GLN A 97 -43.36 9.66 21.56
C GLN A 97 -43.71 11.10 21.17
N VAL A 98 -43.63 12.02 22.13
CA VAL A 98 -43.73 13.46 21.87
C VAL A 98 -42.32 14.04 21.77
N LYS A 99 -42.04 14.82 20.72
CA LYS A 99 -40.70 15.37 20.42
C LYS A 99 -40.79 16.78 19.86
N ILE A 100 -39.66 17.48 19.86
CA ILE A 100 -39.51 18.81 19.23
C ILE A 100 -39.74 18.69 17.72
N TYR A 101 -40.54 19.61 17.16
CA TYR A 101 -40.70 19.80 15.72
C TYR A 101 -40.83 21.28 15.37
N ASN A 102 -39.82 21.85 14.72
CA ASN A 102 -39.65 23.29 14.49
C ASN A 102 -39.82 24.08 15.80
N SER A 103 -40.90 24.86 15.93
CA SER A 103 -41.25 25.62 17.14
C SER A 103 -42.37 24.95 17.96
N GLY A 104 -42.85 23.80 17.49
CA GLY A 104 -43.94 23.03 18.08
C GLY A 104 -43.51 21.61 18.43
N ALA A 105 -44.44 20.66 18.29
CA ALA A 105 -44.24 19.28 18.69
C ALA A 105 -44.73 18.28 17.63
N ILE A 106 -44.09 17.12 17.59
CA ILE A 106 -44.51 15.96 16.80
C ILE A 106 -44.83 14.78 17.73
N ILE A 107 -45.94 14.10 17.44
CA ILE A 107 -46.40 12.89 18.11
C ILE A 107 -46.22 11.73 17.14
N MET A 108 -45.29 10.83 17.47
CA MET A 108 -44.98 9.62 16.71
C MET A 108 -45.60 8.40 17.40
N PRO A 109 -46.31 7.52 16.69
CA PRO A 109 -47.05 6.37 17.25
C PRO A 109 -46.13 5.17 17.61
N TYR A 110 -44.96 5.45 18.18
CA TYR A 110 -43.96 4.44 18.50
C TYR A 110 -44.07 3.94 19.94
N ALA A 111 -44.07 2.62 20.09
CA ALA A 111 -44.03 1.96 21.38
C ALA A 111 -42.69 2.12 22.10
N ALA A 112 -42.68 1.90 23.41
CA ALA A 112 -41.50 2.05 24.26
C ALA A 112 -40.34 1.10 23.89
N ASP A 113 -40.66 -0.06 23.33
CA ASP A 113 -39.75 -1.14 22.95
C ASP A 113 -39.32 -1.09 21.48
N ILE A 114 -39.64 -0.01 20.76
CA ILE A 114 -39.26 0.17 19.36
C ILE A 114 -37.77 -0.08 19.14
N LYS A 115 -37.48 -0.85 18.09
CA LYS A 115 -36.13 -1.09 17.59
C LYS A 115 -35.92 -0.27 16.32
N PRO A 116 -35.27 0.91 16.41
CA PRO A 116 -35.26 1.86 15.31
C PRO A 116 -34.33 1.47 14.16
N LEU A 117 -33.44 0.49 14.33
CA LEU A 117 -32.46 0.07 13.32
C LEU A 117 -32.60 -1.41 13.02
N THR A 118 -32.67 -1.75 11.73
CA THR A 118 -32.45 -3.10 11.22
C THR A 118 -31.29 -3.09 10.23
N VAL A 119 -30.33 -4.00 10.39
CA VAL A 119 -29.16 -4.14 9.51
C VAL A 119 -29.19 -5.49 8.80
N TYR A 120 -28.55 -5.55 7.63
CA TYR A 120 -28.58 -6.71 6.74
C TYR A 120 -27.17 -7.04 6.24
N SER A 121 -26.88 -8.34 6.08
CA SER A 121 -25.57 -8.82 5.63
C SER A 121 -25.35 -8.71 4.12
N GLU A 122 -26.38 -8.40 3.34
CA GLU A 122 -26.29 -8.18 1.90
C GLU A 122 -26.88 -6.82 1.50
N LYS A 123 -26.64 -6.43 0.25
CA LYS A 123 -27.25 -5.24 -0.34
C LYS A 123 -28.75 -5.45 -0.52
N ASP A 124 -29.47 -4.35 -0.70
CA ASP A 124 -30.91 -4.34 -0.99
C ASP A 124 -31.73 -5.10 0.06
N PHE A 125 -31.28 -5.03 1.32
CA PHE A 125 -31.92 -5.64 2.49
C PHE A 125 -32.03 -7.17 2.44
N GLY A 126 -31.11 -7.83 1.72
CA GLY A 126 -30.99 -9.28 1.66
C GLY A 126 -30.13 -9.90 2.76
N GLY A 127 -30.05 -11.23 2.77
CA GLY A 127 -29.19 -11.98 3.69
C GLY A 127 -29.68 -12.04 5.14
N GLU A 128 -28.75 -12.25 6.07
CA GLU A 128 -29.02 -12.28 7.51
C GLU A 128 -29.37 -10.87 8.00
N SER A 129 -30.43 -10.74 8.79
CA SER A 129 -30.88 -9.47 9.37
C SER A 129 -30.78 -9.46 10.89
N CYS A 130 -30.43 -8.31 11.47
CA CYS A 130 -30.46 -8.08 12.92
C CYS A 130 -31.21 -6.78 13.22
N ASN A 131 -32.14 -6.82 14.17
CA ASN A 131 -32.92 -5.65 14.62
C ASN A 131 -32.81 -5.40 16.13
N ASP A 132 -31.83 -5.99 16.81
CA ASP A 132 -31.65 -5.77 18.25
C ASP A 132 -30.69 -4.60 18.52
N PHE A 133 -31.16 -3.39 18.27
CA PHE A 133 -30.41 -2.16 18.50
C PHE A 133 -31.25 -1.15 19.30
N GLY A 134 -30.64 -0.54 20.30
CA GLY A 134 -31.25 0.54 21.07
C GLY A 134 -30.36 1.77 21.15
N LEU A 135 -30.64 2.62 22.14
CA LEU A 135 -29.92 3.89 22.38
C LEU A 135 -28.73 3.72 23.34
N GLU A 136 -28.32 2.48 23.62
CA GLU A 136 -27.19 2.16 24.48
C GLU A 136 -25.87 2.76 23.98
N ASN A 137 -24.95 2.98 24.91
CA ASN A 137 -23.58 3.43 24.65
C ASN A 137 -22.63 2.82 25.69
N THR A 138 -21.34 2.76 25.38
CA THR A 138 -20.31 2.26 26.29
C THR A 138 -19.46 3.42 26.77
N GLY A 139 -19.69 3.88 28.01
CA GLY A 139 -18.88 4.96 28.62
C GLY A 139 -18.94 6.31 27.88
N GLY A 140 -20.04 6.61 27.19
CA GLY A 140 -20.17 7.80 26.35
C GLY A 140 -19.71 7.61 24.90
N PHE A 141 -19.31 6.39 24.49
CA PHE A 141 -18.84 6.08 23.15
C PHE A 141 -19.75 5.09 22.40
N MET A 142 -19.51 4.93 21.09
CA MET A 142 -20.15 3.93 20.23
C MET A 142 -19.92 2.51 20.75
N ASN A 143 -20.89 1.62 20.52
CA ASN A 143 -20.75 0.21 20.90
C ASN A 143 -20.07 -0.57 19.78
N THR A 144 -19.10 -1.40 20.15
CA THR A 144 -18.51 -2.40 19.25
C THR A 144 -19.55 -3.48 18.93
N LEU A 145 -19.66 -3.83 17.66
CA LEU A 145 -20.54 -4.91 17.19
C LEU A 145 -19.98 -6.28 17.56
N THR A 146 -20.89 -7.19 17.89
CA THR A 146 -20.59 -8.61 18.03
C THR A 146 -20.89 -9.34 16.72
N GLU A 147 -20.46 -10.60 16.61
CA GLU A 147 -20.81 -11.45 15.47
C GLU A 147 -22.32 -11.57 15.26
N ALA A 148 -23.10 -11.71 16.36
CA ALA A 148 -24.57 -11.75 16.33
C ALA A 148 -25.22 -10.43 15.88
N LYS A 149 -24.49 -9.30 15.91
CA LYS A 149 -24.91 -8.01 15.35
C LYS A 149 -24.22 -7.71 14.02
N LEU A 150 -23.77 -8.74 13.31
CA LEU A 150 -23.18 -8.66 11.97
C LEU A 150 -21.90 -7.82 11.90
N ASN A 151 -21.04 -7.87 12.93
CA ASN A 151 -19.72 -7.22 12.91
C ASN A 151 -18.97 -7.52 11.60
N ASN A 152 -18.51 -6.48 10.89
CA ASN A 152 -17.84 -6.55 9.58
C ASN A 152 -18.64 -7.28 8.49
N ARG A 153 -19.97 -7.34 8.61
CA ARG A 153 -20.84 -8.01 7.62
C ARG A 153 -21.98 -7.14 7.13
N ILE A 154 -22.28 -6.01 7.79
CA ILE A 154 -23.38 -5.12 7.40
C ILE A 154 -23.12 -4.52 6.00
N GLN A 155 -24.09 -4.67 5.10
CA GLN A 155 -24.06 -4.14 3.72
C GLN A 155 -25.21 -3.16 3.45
N SER A 156 -26.34 -3.29 4.13
CA SER A 156 -27.48 -2.37 4.03
C SER A 156 -28.24 -2.26 5.35
N PHE A 157 -29.05 -1.21 5.53
CA PHE A 157 -29.82 -0.98 6.75
C PHE A 157 -31.11 -0.20 6.52
N LYS A 158 -32.05 -0.34 7.47
CA LYS A 158 -33.27 0.46 7.60
C LYS A 158 -33.27 1.18 8.95
N LEU A 159 -33.56 2.48 8.96
CA LEU A 159 -33.62 3.32 10.16
C LEU A 159 -34.98 4.03 10.24
N LYS A 160 -35.70 3.89 11.36
CA LYS A 160 -37.01 4.54 11.57
C LYS A 160 -36.90 6.06 11.62
N ARG A 161 -37.88 6.76 11.05
CA ARG A 161 -38.02 8.23 11.15
C ARG A 161 -37.93 8.69 12.60
N GLY A 162 -37.23 9.79 12.83
CA GLY A 162 -37.02 10.38 14.15
C GLY A 162 -35.81 9.81 14.88
N TYR A 163 -34.94 9.08 14.19
CA TYR A 163 -33.69 8.56 14.72
C TYR A 163 -32.49 8.89 13.82
N MET A 164 -31.31 8.93 14.44
CA MET A 164 -30.02 9.03 13.78
C MET A 164 -29.18 7.81 14.16
N VAL A 165 -28.48 7.22 13.21
CA VAL A 165 -27.44 6.21 13.47
C VAL A 165 -26.10 6.70 12.96
N THR A 166 -25.04 6.45 13.72
CA THR A 166 -23.66 6.57 13.26
C THR A 166 -23.05 5.18 13.18
N PHE A 167 -22.41 4.87 12.05
CA PHE A 167 -21.62 3.66 11.87
C PHE A 167 -20.14 4.01 11.78
N SER A 168 -19.27 3.12 12.26
CA SER A 168 -17.82 3.26 12.17
C SER A 168 -17.13 1.97 11.77
N SER A 169 -15.99 2.07 11.07
CA SER A 169 -15.27 0.90 10.54
C SER A 169 -14.55 0.08 11.61
N ARG A 170 -14.14 0.69 12.73
CA ARG A 170 -13.39 -0.02 13.79
C ARG A 170 -14.19 -0.16 15.09
N PRO A 171 -13.79 -1.12 15.95
CA PRO A 171 -14.30 -1.23 17.32
C PRO A 171 -14.21 0.10 18.08
N GLY A 172 -15.13 0.35 19.01
CA GLY A 172 -15.16 1.55 19.86
C GLY A 172 -15.46 2.87 19.15
N GLY A 173 -15.81 2.85 17.85
CA GLY A 173 -16.16 4.05 17.08
C GLY A 173 -14.99 4.72 16.35
N TYR A 174 -13.82 4.10 16.26
CA TYR A 174 -12.66 4.62 15.53
C TYR A 174 -12.72 4.33 14.02
N GLY A 175 -11.83 4.96 13.23
CA GLY A 175 -11.77 4.77 11.78
C GLY A 175 -12.78 5.63 11.01
N TYR A 176 -13.11 5.21 9.79
CA TYR A 176 -14.08 5.93 8.95
C TYR A 176 -15.47 5.80 9.56
N SER A 177 -16.14 6.93 9.78
CA SER A 177 -17.50 6.97 10.33
C SER A 177 -18.42 7.89 9.55
N ARG A 178 -19.72 7.61 9.62
CA ARG A 178 -20.76 8.43 8.98
C ARG A 178 -22.05 8.41 9.79
N CYS A 179 -22.67 9.59 9.93
CA CYS A 179 -24.03 9.75 10.44
C CYS A 179 -25.06 9.57 9.32
N PHE A 180 -26.19 8.96 9.67
CA PHE A 180 -27.36 8.80 8.83
C PHE A 180 -28.60 9.20 9.63
N ILE A 181 -29.41 10.09 9.08
CA ILE A 181 -30.56 10.69 9.76
C ILE A 181 -31.83 10.33 8.99
N ALA A 182 -32.84 9.84 9.69
CA ALA A 182 -34.18 9.62 9.16
C ALA A 182 -35.09 10.75 9.65
N ASP A 183 -35.22 11.82 8.86
CA ASP A 183 -35.92 13.06 9.22
C ASP A 183 -37.42 13.02 8.89
N LYS A 184 -37.76 12.82 7.62
CA LYS A 184 -39.14 12.89 7.10
C LYS A 184 -39.80 11.54 6.86
N ALA A 185 -39.00 10.51 6.65
CA ALA A 185 -39.44 9.14 6.43
C ALA A 185 -38.39 8.16 6.96
N ASP A 186 -38.73 6.87 6.97
CA ASP A 186 -37.76 5.81 7.26
C ASP A 186 -36.63 5.85 6.21
N LEU A 187 -35.40 5.65 6.65
CA LEU A 187 -34.23 5.63 5.78
C LEU A 187 -33.87 4.19 5.42
N GLU A 188 -33.87 3.90 4.12
CA GLU A 188 -33.42 2.64 3.53
C GLU A 188 -32.14 2.88 2.74
N MET A 189 -31.04 2.22 3.10
CA MET A 189 -29.74 2.51 2.49
C MET A 189 -28.83 1.30 2.33
N ASN A 190 -28.30 1.15 1.11
CA ASN A 190 -27.07 0.39 0.86
C ASN A 190 -25.86 1.19 1.36
N LEU A 191 -25.00 0.57 2.16
CA LEU A 191 -23.82 1.24 2.68
C LEU A 191 -22.83 1.58 1.56
N PRO A 192 -22.15 2.73 1.66
CA PRO A 192 -21.08 3.07 0.72
C PRO A 192 -19.94 2.05 0.84
N THR A 193 -19.21 1.81 -0.25
CA THR A 193 -18.17 0.77 -0.34
C THR A 193 -17.11 0.84 0.77
N VAL A 194 -16.80 2.03 1.28
CA VAL A 194 -15.85 2.24 2.38
C VAL A 194 -16.34 1.66 3.73
N LEU A 195 -17.65 1.54 3.95
CA LEU A 195 -18.27 0.96 5.15
C LEU A 195 -18.88 -0.42 4.92
N ALA A 196 -19.28 -0.74 3.69
CA ALA A 196 -19.94 -1.98 3.35
C ALA A 196 -19.04 -3.19 3.69
N GLY A 197 -19.52 -4.07 4.58
CA GLY A 197 -18.76 -5.21 5.09
C GLY A 197 -17.62 -4.84 6.04
N ARG A 198 -17.62 -3.61 6.58
CA ARG A 198 -16.58 -3.11 7.48
C ARG A 198 -17.13 -2.42 8.73
N VAL A 199 -18.45 -2.29 8.87
CA VAL A 199 -19.01 -1.67 10.08
C VAL A 199 -18.68 -2.54 11.29
N SER A 200 -17.98 -1.95 12.25
CA SER A 200 -17.60 -2.61 13.51
C SER A 200 -18.12 -1.88 14.75
N SER A 201 -18.66 -0.67 14.61
CA SER A 201 -19.33 0.02 15.72
C SER A 201 -20.56 0.80 15.28
N TYR A 202 -21.49 1.01 16.21
CA TYR A 202 -22.68 1.82 16.00
C TYR A 202 -23.04 2.69 17.20
N ARG A 203 -23.83 3.74 16.96
CA ARG A 203 -24.60 4.43 18.01
C ARG A 203 -25.86 5.05 17.43
N ILE A 204 -26.96 4.95 18.18
CA ILE A 204 -28.26 5.49 17.78
C ILE A 204 -28.66 6.60 18.75
N PHE A 205 -29.23 7.68 18.20
CA PHE A 205 -29.83 8.77 18.96
C PHE A 205 -31.27 9.01 18.51
N LYS A 206 -32.10 9.52 19.42
CA LYS A 206 -33.33 10.20 19.02
C LYS A 206 -32.95 11.49 18.29
N TRP A 207 -33.55 11.71 17.14
CA TRP A 207 -33.37 12.91 16.34
C TRP A 207 -34.38 13.99 16.75
N ASN A 208 -33.96 15.22 16.99
CA ASN A 208 -34.87 16.33 17.27
C ASN A 208 -34.93 17.27 16.06
N ASP A 209 -36.14 17.56 15.59
CA ASP A 209 -36.37 18.47 14.47
C ASP A 209 -36.40 19.93 14.96
N CYS A 210 -35.35 20.37 15.67
CA CYS A 210 -35.27 21.74 16.17
C CYS A 210 -35.33 22.77 15.04
N SER A 211 -35.87 23.95 15.36
CA SER A 211 -35.84 25.11 14.47
C SER A 211 -34.41 25.61 14.20
N LYS A 212 -34.22 26.48 13.21
CA LYS A 212 -32.88 27.07 12.93
C LYS A 212 -32.36 27.95 14.07
N ARG A 213 -33.25 28.55 14.87
CA ARG A 213 -32.88 29.55 15.87
C ARG A 213 -32.52 28.93 17.22
N GLY A 214 -31.48 29.46 17.84
CA GLY A 214 -31.05 29.10 19.18
C GLY A 214 -30.45 30.27 19.96
N LEU A 215 -30.15 30.03 21.23
CA LEU A 215 -29.40 31.00 22.05
C LEU A 215 -27.97 30.52 22.29
N ALA A 216 -27.02 31.42 22.08
CA ALA A 216 -25.62 31.17 22.37
C ALA A 216 -25.36 31.34 23.87
N SER A 217 -24.85 30.27 24.48
CA SER A 217 -24.49 30.20 25.90
C SER A 217 -25.51 30.76 26.90
N ASP A 218 -26.79 30.56 26.62
CA ASP A 218 -27.88 30.91 27.53
C ASP A 218 -28.79 29.69 27.72
N VAL A 219 -28.78 29.17 28.94
CA VAL A 219 -29.63 28.05 29.39
C VAL A 219 -30.73 28.51 30.35
N GLY A 220 -30.97 29.82 30.45
CA GLY A 220 -32.08 30.38 31.20
C GLY A 220 -33.41 29.93 30.63
N THR A 221 -34.28 29.36 31.46
CA THR A 221 -35.60 28.89 31.00
C THR A 221 -36.49 30.07 30.56
N GLU A 222 -36.40 31.21 31.25
CA GLU A 222 -37.19 32.41 30.93
C GLU A 222 -36.76 33.04 29.61
N SER A 223 -35.46 33.28 29.41
CA SER A 223 -34.93 33.87 28.18
C SER A 223 -35.23 33.00 26.96
N ASN A 224 -34.91 31.70 27.04
CA ASN A 224 -35.18 30.75 25.97
C ASN A 224 -36.69 30.63 25.64
N LYS A 225 -37.57 30.72 26.65
CA LYS A 225 -39.02 30.74 26.43
C LYS A 225 -39.47 32.03 25.76
N ALA A 226 -38.96 33.18 26.21
CA ALA A 226 -39.31 34.48 25.65
C ALA A 226 -38.91 34.58 24.17
N VAL A 227 -37.71 34.13 23.80
CA VAL A 227 -37.21 34.20 22.41
C VAL A 227 -37.63 33.02 21.53
N ASN A 228 -38.44 32.11 22.07
CA ASN A 228 -38.94 30.93 21.39
C ASN A 228 -37.86 29.98 20.81
N SER A 229 -36.74 29.78 21.50
CA SER A 229 -35.64 28.92 21.05
C SER A 229 -35.88 27.43 21.37
N GLN A 230 -35.47 26.56 20.45
CA GLN A 230 -35.53 25.09 20.61
C GLN A 230 -34.16 24.44 20.79
N SER A 231 -33.08 25.22 20.70
CA SER A 231 -31.74 24.76 21.02
C SER A 231 -30.90 25.84 21.69
N CYS A 232 -30.03 25.41 22.59
CA CYS A 232 -28.98 26.22 23.20
C CYS A 232 -27.77 25.33 23.48
N TYR A 233 -26.70 25.92 24.02
CA TYR A 233 -25.54 25.17 24.50
C TYR A 233 -24.94 25.85 25.72
N THR A 234 -24.03 25.15 26.40
CA THR A 234 -23.14 25.70 27.42
C THR A 234 -21.70 25.48 26.99
N TRP A 235 -20.73 26.07 27.69
CA TRP A 235 -19.30 25.74 27.52
C TRP A 235 -18.91 24.46 28.27
N ASP A 236 -19.81 23.46 28.30
CA ASP A 236 -19.66 22.21 29.05
C ASP A 236 -20.42 21.06 28.34
N ALA A 237 -20.53 19.87 28.95
CA ALA A 237 -21.18 18.68 28.42
C ALA A 237 -22.70 18.83 28.13
N GLY A 238 -23.27 20.01 28.42
CA GLY A 238 -24.68 20.35 28.27
C GLY A 238 -25.51 20.00 29.50
N ILE A 239 -26.71 20.58 29.60
CA ILE A 239 -27.65 20.34 30.70
C ILE A 239 -29.01 19.85 30.22
N ASN A 240 -29.77 19.21 31.10
CA ASN A 240 -31.12 18.78 30.77
C ASN A 240 -32.08 19.98 30.74
N MET A 241 -32.50 20.37 29.53
CA MET A 241 -33.47 21.46 29.32
C MET A 241 -34.92 20.97 29.18
N GLY A 242 -35.17 19.71 29.54
CA GLY A 242 -36.47 19.07 29.40
C GLY A 242 -36.80 18.71 27.94
N ILE A 243 -38.07 18.48 27.66
CA ILE A 243 -38.56 18.02 26.34
C ILE A 243 -38.70 19.16 25.31
N ASP A 244 -38.66 20.41 25.76
CA ASP A 244 -38.91 21.57 24.90
C ASP A 244 -37.67 22.03 24.12
N ARG A 245 -36.47 21.66 24.59
CA ARG A 245 -35.21 22.20 24.06
C ARG A 245 -34.07 21.21 24.09
N GLU A 246 -33.26 21.32 23.06
CA GLU A 246 -32.00 20.61 22.95
C GLU A 246 -30.85 21.46 23.54
N CYS A 247 -30.13 20.92 24.53
CA CYS A 247 -28.85 21.50 24.96
C CYS A 247 -27.70 20.73 24.32
N VAL A 248 -26.97 21.38 23.42
CA VAL A 248 -25.83 20.79 22.70
C VAL A 248 -24.61 20.75 23.63
N ALA A 249 -23.94 19.61 23.69
CA ALA A 249 -22.67 19.46 24.41
C ALA A 249 -21.56 20.21 23.68
N ASN A 250 -20.62 20.83 24.40
CA ASN A 250 -19.53 21.58 23.82
C ASN A 250 -18.17 21.11 24.39
N HIS A 251 -17.36 20.46 23.56
CA HIS A 251 -15.98 20.11 23.86
C HIS A 251 -15.06 21.29 23.52
N ILE A 252 -14.74 22.14 24.49
CA ILE A 252 -14.24 23.50 24.23
C ILE A 252 -12.73 23.58 23.95
N TYR A 253 -11.90 22.75 24.58
CA TYR A 253 -10.46 22.68 24.32
C TYR A 253 -9.85 21.39 24.86
N GLU A 254 -8.69 20.99 24.34
CA GLU A 254 -7.91 19.82 24.78
C GLU A 254 -8.73 18.56 25.10
N ASP A 255 -8.93 18.22 26.39
CA ASP A 255 -9.79 17.12 26.85
C ASP A 255 -10.94 17.63 27.76
N TRP A 256 -11.31 18.91 27.65
CA TRP A 256 -12.33 19.54 28.49
C TRP A 256 -13.54 20.07 27.71
N PRO A 257 -14.75 19.74 28.18
CA PRO A 257 -15.05 18.51 28.92
C PRO A 257 -14.64 17.29 28.11
N SER A 258 -14.36 16.17 28.77
CA SER A 258 -13.87 14.98 28.06
C SER A 258 -14.87 14.49 27.01
N ALA A 259 -14.35 13.89 25.94
CA ALA A 259 -15.18 13.28 24.89
C ALA A 259 -16.23 12.30 25.47
N ALA A 260 -15.84 11.55 26.52
CA ALA A 260 -16.73 10.63 27.24
C ALA A 260 -17.88 11.37 27.94
N ALA A 261 -17.59 12.47 28.64
CA ALA A 261 -18.59 13.27 29.35
C ALA A 261 -19.60 13.88 28.37
N CYS A 262 -19.10 14.54 27.32
CA CYS A 262 -19.95 15.08 26.26
C CYS A 262 -20.74 13.96 25.58
N GLY A 263 -20.09 12.82 25.29
CA GLY A 263 -20.68 11.65 24.66
C GLY A 263 -21.76 10.98 25.51
N ALA A 264 -21.66 10.98 26.84
CA ALA A 264 -22.62 10.33 27.74
C ALA A 264 -23.98 11.04 27.82
N THR A 265 -24.06 12.30 27.41
CA THR A 265 -25.33 13.05 27.46
C THR A 265 -26.30 12.62 26.36
N SER A 266 -27.58 12.57 26.70
CA SER A 266 -28.67 12.21 25.78
C SER A 266 -29.51 13.41 25.33
N TYR A 267 -29.18 14.62 25.79
CA TYR A 267 -29.97 15.84 25.55
C TYR A 267 -29.95 16.29 24.10
N SER A 268 -28.87 15.99 23.37
CA SER A 268 -28.69 16.34 21.96
C SER A 268 -27.97 15.19 21.22
N PRO A 269 -28.36 14.88 19.97
CA PRO A 269 -27.57 14.04 19.08
C PRO A 269 -26.31 14.73 18.54
N MET A 270 -26.17 16.05 18.75
CA MET A 270 -25.12 16.91 18.21
C MET A 270 -24.04 17.20 19.27
N MET A 271 -22.85 17.58 18.81
CA MET A 271 -21.75 18.05 19.66
C MET A 271 -21.00 19.21 18.99
N LYS A 272 -20.92 20.33 19.69
CA LYS A 272 -19.93 21.39 19.42
C LYS A 272 -18.55 20.94 19.87
N THR A 273 -17.53 21.36 19.14
CA THR A 273 -16.13 21.05 19.46
C THR A 273 -15.37 22.35 19.76
N ASN A 274 -14.06 22.38 19.53
CA ASN A 274 -13.18 23.37 20.15
C ASN A 274 -13.62 24.80 19.82
N ASN A 275 -13.67 25.65 20.84
CA ASN A 275 -14.10 27.02 20.71
C ASN A 275 -12.92 27.90 20.26
N GLU A 276 -13.04 28.50 19.07
CA GLU A 276 -12.07 29.47 18.56
C GLU A 276 -10.58 29.10 18.67
N PRO A 277 -10.14 27.84 18.39
CA PRO A 277 -8.75 27.43 18.65
C PRO A 277 -7.69 28.23 17.88
N GLY A 278 -8.07 28.85 16.76
CA GLY A 278 -7.17 29.71 15.99
C GLY A 278 -7.05 31.15 16.54
N ASN A 279 -7.83 31.54 17.55
CA ASN A 279 -7.84 32.90 18.10
C ASN A 279 -6.71 33.10 19.10
N SER A 280 -5.67 33.85 18.71
CA SER A 280 -4.54 34.14 19.60
C SER A 280 -4.89 35.02 20.80
N ALA A 281 -6.08 35.64 20.82
CA ALA A 281 -6.57 36.46 21.93
C ALA A 281 -7.50 35.69 22.89
N ASP A 282 -7.86 34.46 22.55
CA ASP A 282 -8.56 33.53 23.45
C ASP A 282 -7.60 33.05 24.56
N ASP A 283 -8.12 32.54 25.67
CA ASP A 283 -7.31 32.03 26.77
C ASP A 283 -6.76 30.63 26.49
N HIS A 284 -7.32 29.91 25.51
CA HIS A 284 -6.91 28.56 25.10
C HIS A 284 -6.71 28.39 23.58
N PRO A 285 -5.81 29.14 22.92
CA PRO A 285 -5.47 28.90 21.52
C PRO A 285 -4.81 27.52 21.34
N GLN A 286 -5.15 26.81 20.25
CA GLN A 286 -4.66 25.47 19.96
C GLN A 286 -4.17 25.34 18.52
N SER A 287 -3.12 24.54 18.31
CA SER A 287 -2.70 24.16 16.97
C SER A 287 -3.64 23.12 16.35
N VAL A 288 -3.68 23.03 15.02
CA VAL A 288 -4.41 21.96 14.31
C VAL A 288 -3.95 20.58 14.79
N ALA A 289 -2.64 20.38 14.98
CA ALA A 289 -2.08 19.12 15.48
C ALA A 289 -2.61 18.75 16.87
N THR A 290 -2.77 19.73 17.76
CA THR A 290 -3.33 19.54 19.11
C THR A 290 -4.77 19.04 19.04
N VAL A 291 -5.61 19.65 18.19
CA VAL A 291 -7.01 19.24 18.02
C VAL A 291 -7.11 17.86 17.37
N LEU A 292 -6.29 17.58 16.34
CA LEU A 292 -6.26 16.29 15.66
C LEU A 292 -5.88 15.13 16.60
N ALA A 293 -5.06 15.36 17.62
CA ALA A 293 -4.66 14.32 18.57
C ALA A 293 -5.83 13.75 19.40
N ASN A 294 -6.91 14.51 19.56
CA ASN A 294 -8.11 14.09 20.30
C ASN A 294 -9.33 13.83 19.39
N TRP A 295 -9.27 14.20 18.10
CA TRP A 295 -10.43 14.20 17.21
C TRP A 295 -11.12 12.83 17.09
N GLU A 296 -10.35 11.74 16.99
CA GLU A 296 -10.95 10.40 16.87
C GLU A 296 -11.79 10.02 18.11
N LYS A 297 -11.44 10.50 19.31
CA LYS A 297 -12.26 10.29 20.51
C LYS A 297 -13.60 11.02 20.41
N LEU A 298 -13.62 12.20 19.79
CA LEU A 298 -14.87 12.94 19.52
C LEU A 298 -15.72 12.19 18.49
N MET A 299 -15.10 11.65 17.43
CA MET A 299 -15.81 10.80 16.45
C MET A 299 -16.41 9.56 17.09
N ALA A 300 -15.66 8.93 17.98
CA ALA A 300 -16.04 7.73 18.73
C ALA A 300 -17.25 7.96 19.66
N THR A 301 -17.65 9.21 19.93
CA THR A 301 -18.92 9.48 20.62
C THR A 301 -20.12 9.13 19.75
N GLY A 302 -19.98 9.06 18.43
CA GLY A 302 -21.08 8.82 17.50
C GLY A 302 -22.07 9.98 17.37
N LYS A 303 -21.92 11.08 18.11
CA LYS A 303 -22.72 12.31 17.92
C LYS A 303 -22.34 12.99 16.61
N ARG A 304 -23.25 13.74 16.00
CA ARG A 304 -22.94 14.56 14.81
C ARG A 304 -22.06 15.74 15.23
N LEU A 305 -20.92 15.89 14.58
CA LEU A 305 -19.85 16.78 15.02
C LEU A 305 -19.84 18.08 14.23
N CYS A 306 -19.85 19.18 14.99
CA CYS A 306 -19.40 20.48 14.49
C CYS A 306 -17.88 20.47 14.34
N SER A 307 -17.37 21.17 13.33
CA SER A 307 -15.95 21.55 13.28
C SER A 307 -15.58 22.36 14.51
N PRO A 308 -14.28 22.49 14.83
CA PRO A 308 -13.84 23.57 15.69
C PRO A 308 -14.35 24.91 15.14
N THR A 309 -14.78 25.79 16.03
CA THR A 309 -15.47 27.00 15.61
C THR A 309 -14.46 28.04 15.14
N SER A 310 -14.66 28.66 13.97
CA SER A 310 -13.81 29.79 13.56
C SER A 310 -14.14 31.06 14.34
N HIS A 311 -13.12 31.80 14.78
CA HIS A 311 -13.29 33.23 15.16
C HIS A 311 -13.31 34.13 13.91
N ASP A 312 -13.66 35.43 14.07
CA ASP A 312 -13.81 36.50 13.04
C ASP A 312 -12.62 36.69 12.07
N GLY A 313 -12.28 35.69 11.26
CA GLY A 313 -11.16 35.72 10.29
C GLY A 313 -10.26 34.48 10.25
N SER A 314 -10.48 33.46 11.09
CA SER A 314 -9.60 32.27 11.20
C SER A 314 -9.78 31.18 10.13
N LEU A 315 -10.00 31.58 8.89
CA LEU A 315 -10.29 30.61 7.83
C LEU A 315 -9.11 29.71 7.48
N SER A 316 -7.88 30.19 7.63
CA SER A 316 -6.68 29.38 7.35
C SER A 316 -6.56 28.20 8.30
N TRP A 317 -6.73 28.41 9.61
CA TRP A 317 -6.67 27.36 10.63
C TRP A 317 -7.74 26.31 10.37
N LEU A 318 -8.98 26.74 10.16
CA LEU A 318 -10.11 25.85 9.94
C LEU A 318 -9.95 25.07 8.63
N ARG A 319 -9.37 25.69 7.59
CA ARG A 319 -9.04 25.00 6.34
C ARG A 319 -7.99 23.92 6.52
N GLU A 320 -6.90 24.21 7.22
CA GLU A 320 -5.86 23.23 7.50
C GLU A 320 -6.41 22.03 8.30
N PHE A 321 -7.28 22.29 9.28
CA PHE A 321 -7.99 21.25 10.01
C PHE A 321 -8.87 20.39 9.09
N ILE A 322 -9.73 21.00 8.27
CA ILE A 322 -10.63 20.28 7.35
C ILE A 322 -9.84 19.44 6.34
N ASP A 323 -8.81 20.02 5.71
CA ASP A 323 -7.95 19.31 4.75
C ASP A 323 -7.25 18.11 5.43
N SER A 324 -6.89 18.24 6.71
CA SER A 324 -6.23 17.19 7.49
C SER A 324 -7.16 16.02 7.85
N ILE A 325 -8.40 16.29 8.25
CA ILE A 325 -9.38 15.23 8.54
C ILE A 325 -9.84 14.55 7.25
N ASP A 326 -10.03 15.29 6.16
CA ASP A 326 -10.44 14.75 4.87
C ASP A 326 -9.36 13.82 4.30
N ALA A 327 -8.08 14.13 4.50
CA ALA A 327 -6.98 13.24 4.10
C ALA A 327 -6.98 11.90 4.85
N ARG A 328 -7.45 11.89 6.11
CA ARG A 328 -7.51 10.72 6.99
C ARG A 328 -8.84 9.95 6.87
N GLY A 329 -9.80 10.51 6.16
CA GLY A 329 -11.18 10.05 6.13
C GLY A 329 -11.89 10.16 7.49
N TRP A 330 -11.48 11.12 8.30
CA TRP A 330 -12.11 11.44 9.57
C TRP A 330 -13.37 12.31 9.37
N ARG A 331 -14.36 12.08 10.22
CA ARG A 331 -15.68 12.71 10.15
C ARG A 331 -15.69 14.10 10.78
N CYS A 332 -16.33 15.03 10.10
CA CYS A 332 -16.82 16.32 10.60
C CYS A 332 -18.06 16.66 9.79
N ASP A 333 -19.22 16.68 10.42
CA ASP A 333 -20.50 16.65 9.70
C ASP A 333 -21.00 18.02 9.30
N LEU A 334 -20.60 19.06 10.04
CA LEU A 334 -21.01 20.44 9.80
C LEU A 334 -19.89 21.41 10.19
N MET A 335 -19.86 22.58 9.55
CA MET A 335 -18.92 23.66 9.86
C MET A 335 -19.55 24.61 10.87
N ASP A 336 -18.78 25.01 11.87
CA ASP A 336 -19.22 25.97 12.87
C ASP A 336 -18.41 27.27 12.79
N VAL A 337 -19.12 28.40 12.87
CA VAL A 337 -18.54 29.74 12.71
C VAL A 337 -19.09 30.73 13.73
N HIS A 338 -18.23 31.63 14.20
CA HIS A 338 -18.65 32.84 14.89
C HIS A 338 -18.70 34.03 13.94
N CYS A 339 -19.72 34.87 14.10
CA CYS A 339 -20.02 35.99 13.20
C CYS A 339 -20.38 37.26 13.97
N TYR A 340 -19.37 38.04 14.37
CA TYR A 340 -19.60 39.35 14.97
C TYR A 340 -19.48 40.47 13.92
N TRP A 341 -20.33 40.42 12.90
CA TRP A 341 -20.06 41.10 11.62
C TRP A 341 -21.03 42.25 11.28
N PRO A 342 -20.62 43.18 10.40
CA PRO A 342 -21.57 44.03 9.69
C PRO A 342 -22.41 43.19 8.70
N GLU A 343 -23.63 43.66 8.39
CA GLU A 343 -24.61 42.94 7.55
C GLU A 343 -24.05 42.39 6.23
N GLY A 344 -23.22 43.18 5.54
CA GLY A 344 -22.68 42.80 4.23
C GLY A 344 -21.79 41.55 4.26
N SER A 345 -21.09 41.32 5.37
CA SER A 345 -20.13 40.21 5.49
C SER A 345 -20.81 38.84 5.59
N PHE A 346 -22.07 38.76 6.04
CA PHE A 346 -22.84 37.51 6.06
C PHE A 346 -23.00 36.89 4.68
N ASN A 347 -22.94 37.69 3.60
CA ASN A 347 -22.99 37.16 2.24
C ASN A 347 -21.77 36.27 1.90
N ASN A 348 -20.66 36.37 2.65
CA ASN A 348 -19.49 35.52 2.46
C ASN A 348 -19.69 34.06 2.91
N LEU A 349 -20.74 33.78 3.69
CA LEU A 349 -21.03 32.42 4.18
C LEU A 349 -21.22 31.41 3.02
N ALA A 350 -21.75 31.87 1.87
CA ALA A 350 -21.85 31.03 0.67
C ALA A 350 -20.49 30.55 0.18
N ASN A 351 -19.48 31.44 0.17
CA ASN A 351 -18.12 31.08 -0.24
C ASN A 351 -17.48 30.12 0.76
N TRP A 352 -17.74 30.30 2.06
CA TRP A 352 -17.22 29.43 3.11
C TRP A 352 -17.81 28.04 2.99
N TYR A 353 -19.14 27.94 2.88
CA TYR A 353 -19.84 26.69 2.58
C TYR A 353 -19.19 25.94 1.40
N SER A 354 -18.99 26.61 0.27
CA SER A 354 -18.37 25.99 -0.91
C SER A 354 -16.90 25.60 -0.71
N SER A 355 -16.15 26.38 0.07
CA SER A 355 -14.70 26.17 0.27
C SER A 355 -14.39 25.02 1.21
N TYR A 356 -15.35 24.59 2.04
CA TYR A 356 -15.19 23.52 3.02
C TYR A 356 -15.97 22.26 2.65
N GLY A 357 -16.05 21.96 1.36
CA GLY A 357 -16.63 20.72 0.86
C GLY A 357 -18.15 20.67 0.91
N ASN A 358 -18.83 21.82 0.97
CA ASN A 358 -20.30 21.93 1.04
C ASN A 358 -20.92 21.28 2.29
N ARG A 359 -20.18 21.27 3.40
CA ARG A 359 -20.69 20.91 4.73
C ARG A 359 -21.72 21.94 5.21
N PRO A 360 -22.87 21.55 5.79
CA PRO A 360 -23.83 22.50 6.36
C PRO A 360 -23.18 23.43 7.39
N LEU A 361 -23.71 24.64 7.54
CA LEU A 361 -23.19 25.64 8.46
C LEU A 361 -24.05 25.73 9.72
N TRP A 362 -23.37 25.74 10.86
CA TRP A 362 -23.85 26.35 12.10
C TRP A 362 -23.17 27.69 12.31
N ILE A 363 -23.94 28.63 12.85
CA ILE A 363 -23.42 29.92 13.32
C ILE A 363 -23.62 29.95 14.83
N SER A 364 -22.70 29.36 15.60
CA SER A 364 -22.93 29.16 17.03
C SER A 364 -22.81 30.42 17.88
N GLU A 365 -22.22 31.49 17.37
CA GLU A 365 -22.28 32.81 18.00
C GLU A 365 -22.40 33.87 16.91
N TRP A 366 -23.40 34.74 17.03
CA TRP A 366 -23.47 35.90 16.17
C TRP A 366 -24.27 37.05 16.78
N VAL A 367 -23.91 38.25 16.36
CA VAL A 367 -24.61 39.51 16.63
C VAL A 367 -24.22 40.51 15.53
N TRP A 368 -25.07 41.52 15.29
CA TRP A 368 -24.77 42.56 14.30
C TRP A 368 -23.71 43.54 14.82
N GLY A 369 -22.46 43.09 14.73
CA GLY A 369 -21.27 43.73 15.25
C GLY A 369 -21.05 43.49 16.75
N ALA A 370 -19.84 43.77 17.21
CA ALA A 370 -19.45 43.59 18.60
C ALA A 370 -18.72 44.80 19.19
N SER A 371 -18.70 44.87 20.51
CA SER A 371 -18.06 45.96 21.25
C SER A 371 -16.57 46.10 20.95
N TRP A 372 -15.85 44.99 20.76
CA TRP A 372 -14.40 44.99 20.47
C TRP A 372 -14.06 45.42 19.05
N ASN A 373 -14.91 45.10 18.07
CA ASN A 373 -14.65 45.43 16.66
C ASN A 373 -15.30 46.75 16.22
N LYS A 374 -16.14 47.36 17.07
CA LYS A 374 -16.76 48.68 16.91
C LYS A 374 -17.55 48.86 15.60
N ASN A 375 -18.08 47.77 15.05
CA ASN A 375 -18.90 47.79 13.85
C ASN A 375 -20.38 47.51 14.17
N GLY A 376 -21.24 47.54 13.14
CA GLY A 376 -22.67 47.25 13.31
C GLY A 376 -23.33 48.17 14.34
N VAL A 377 -24.08 47.59 15.28
CA VAL A 377 -24.77 48.32 16.35
C VAL A 377 -23.81 49.03 17.31
N PHE A 378 -22.51 48.74 17.27
CA PHE A 378 -21.45 49.36 18.10
C PHE A 378 -20.73 50.53 17.44
N THR A 379 -21.20 50.95 16.25
CA THR A 379 -20.65 52.12 15.53
C THR A 379 -20.68 53.38 16.42
N SER A 380 -19.59 54.15 16.46
CA SER A 380 -19.50 55.37 17.28
C SER A 380 -20.42 56.49 16.80
N GLY A 381 -20.90 57.33 17.72
CA GLY A 381 -21.69 58.53 17.39
C GLY A 381 -23.21 58.32 17.28
N TRP A 382 -23.71 57.11 17.55
CA TRP A 382 -25.14 56.83 17.67
C TRP A 382 -25.59 56.87 19.13
N GLU A 383 -26.72 57.54 19.38
CA GLU A 383 -27.47 57.43 20.63
C GLU A 383 -28.10 56.04 20.78
N ASP A 384 -28.25 55.57 22.02
CA ASP A 384 -28.66 54.18 22.28
C ASP A 384 -30.08 53.84 21.77
N SER A 385 -31.03 54.77 21.84
CA SER A 385 -32.38 54.57 21.29
C SER A 385 -32.34 54.33 19.77
N TYR A 386 -31.46 55.06 19.07
CA TYR A 386 -31.22 54.85 17.64
C TYR A 386 -30.56 53.49 17.39
N ARG A 387 -29.56 53.09 18.21
CA ARG A 387 -28.94 51.75 18.14
C ARG A 387 -29.97 50.63 18.22
N VAL A 388 -30.88 50.67 19.18
CA VAL A 388 -31.96 49.69 19.34
C VAL A 388 -32.83 49.61 18.08
N SER A 389 -33.24 50.77 17.55
CA SER A 389 -34.08 50.82 16.33
C SER A 389 -33.37 50.25 15.10
N GLN A 390 -32.08 50.57 14.93
CA GLN A 390 -31.28 50.04 13.83
C GLN A 390 -31.02 48.55 14.01
N ASN A 391 -30.80 48.09 15.24
CA ASN A 391 -30.58 46.67 15.53
C ASN A 391 -31.77 45.84 15.06
N ALA A 392 -33.00 46.24 15.40
CA ALA A 392 -34.22 45.55 14.97
C ALA A 392 -34.34 45.48 13.44
N VAL A 393 -34.03 46.58 12.75
CA VAL A 393 -34.13 46.68 11.28
C VAL A 393 -33.08 45.83 10.58
N VAL A 394 -31.82 45.88 11.02
CA VAL A 394 -30.72 45.18 10.33
C VAL A 394 -30.68 43.70 10.68
N VAL A 395 -30.86 43.35 11.96
CA VAL A 395 -30.92 41.95 12.40
C VAL A 395 -32.05 41.20 11.71
N LYS A 396 -33.23 41.84 11.53
CA LYS A 396 -34.31 41.26 10.73
C LYS A 396 -33.85 40.87 9.32
N ARG A 397 -33.15 41.76 8.60
CA ARG A 397 -32.65 41.45 7.25
C ARG A 397 -31.62 40.33 7.24
N ILE A 398 -30.75 40.27 8.25
CA ILE A 398 -29.78 39.19 8.40
C ILE A 398 -30.52 37.85 8.62
N LEU A 399 -31.50 37.83 9.53
CA LEU A 399 -32.32 36.64 9.82
C LEU A 399 -33.12 36.17 8.61
N ASP A 400 -33.74 37.08 7.86
CA ASP A 400 -34.44 36.76 6.61
C ASP A 400 -33.49 36.02 5.63
N LYS A 401 -32.23 36.45 5.54
CA LYS A 401 -31.19 35.76 4.74
C LYS A 401 -30.84 34.38 5.31
N LEU A 402 -30.49 34.30 6.60
CA LEU A 402 -30.09 33.05 7.26
C LEU A 402 -31.18 31.98 7.15
N ASN A 403 -32.45 32.37 7.28
CA ASN A 403 -33.58 31.47 7.11
C ASN A 403 -33.73 30.99 5.66
N SER A 404 -33.51 31.88 4.67
CA SER A 404 -33.61 31.55 3.25
C SER A 404 -32.50 30.65 2.71
N TRP A 405 -31.34 30.62 3.39
CA TRP A 405 -30.18 29.89 2.90
C TRP A 405 -30.26 28.41 3.27
N GLY A 406 -30.35 27.57 2.24
CA GLY A 406 -30.39 26.12 2.38
C GLY A 406 -29.14 25.53 3.03
N TYR A 407 -28.00 26.22 3.01
CA TYR A 407 -26.75 25.76 3.64
C TYR A 407 -26.59 26.18 5.11
N VAL A 408 -27.47 27.01 5.67
CA VAL A 408 -27.48 27.37 7.10
C VAL A 408 -28.49 26.49 7.83
N GLU A 409 -27.97 25.60 8.68
CA GLU A 409 -28.76 24.65 9.43
C GLU A 409 -29.23 25.22 10.77
N ARG A 410 -28.32 25.85 11.55
CA ARG A 410 -28.67 26.52 12.81
C ARG A 410 -27.87 27.80 13.02
N TYR A 411 -28.43 28.74 13.77
CA TYR A 411 -27.75 29.94 14.23
C TYR A 411 -28.16 30.28 15.67
N PHE A 412 -27.20 30.75 16.47
CA PHE A 412 -27.37 30.96 17.89
C PHE A 412 -27.02 32.41 18.24
N TYR A 413 -28.04 33.16 18.66
CA TYR A 413 -27.86 34.60 18.92
C TYR A 413 -27.03 34.83 20.18
N TRP A 414 -26.00 35.67 20.09
CA TRP A 414 -25.18 36.08 21.23
C TRP A 414 -25.85 37.24 21.97
N ASN A 415 -26.46 36.94 23.13
CA ASN A 415 -27.16 37.93 23.95
C ASN A 415 -26.28 38.58 25.04
N GLY A 416 -24.98 38.28 25.06
CA GLY A 416 -24.03 38.73 26.10
C GLY A 416 -23.51 40.16 25.94
N GLU A 417 -23.81 40.81 24.82
CA GLU A 417 -23.34 42.15 24.49
C GLU A 417 -24.16 43.28 25.17
N GLN A 418 -23.81 44.54 24.88
CA GLN A 418 -24.50 45.73 25.43
C GLN A 418 -26.02 45.70 25.20
N TRP A 419 -26.80 46.27 26.12
CA TRP A 419 -28.26 46.14 26.17
C TRP A 419 -28.98 46.52 24.86
N TYR A 420 -28.47 47.51 24.12
CA TYR A 420 -29.04 47.94 22.84
C TYR A 420 -28.89 46.93 21.69
N SER A 421 -28.07 45.90 21.87
CA SER A 421 -27.89 44.78 20.93
C SER A 421 -28.68 43.54 21.33
N ARG A 422 -29.16 43.46 22.58
CA ARG A 422 -29.81 42.26 23.12
C ARG A 422 -31.17 42.01 22.47
N ILE A 423 -31.55 40.74 22.42
CA ILE A 423 -32.92 40.30 22.04
C ILE A 423 -33.80 40.08 23.26
N TYR A 424 -33.19 39.78 24.42
CA TYR A 424 -33.85 39.69 25.70
C TYR A 424 -33.07 40.47 26.74
N ASN A 425 -33.71 41.44 27.39
CA ASN A 425 -33.07 42.31 28.38
C ASN A 425 -34.02 42.54 29.58
N ASP A 426 -33.52 42.30 30.79
CA ASP A 426 -34.22 42.59 32.05
C ASP A 426 -35.66 42.07 32.13
N GLY A 427 -35.89 40.83 31.68
CA GLY A 427 -37.22 40.19 31.75
C GLY A 427 -38.13 40.47 30.55
N ALA A 428 -37.69 41.26 29.57
CA ALA A 428 -38.49 41.68 28.42
C ALA A 428 -37.79 41.43 27.08
N LEU A 429 -38.60 41.20 26.04
CA LEU A 429 -38.12 41.20 24.66
C LEU A 429 -37.83 42.63 24.21
N THR A 430 -36.73 42.82 23.49
CA THR A 430 -36.50 44.05 22.73
C THR A 430 -37.25 43.96 21.39
N PRO A 431 -37.39 45.05 20.61
CA PRO A 431 -38.01 44.97 19.29
C PRO A 431 -37.35 43.93 18.36
N THR A 432 -36.03 43.72 18.48
CA THR A 432 -35.34 42.64 17.77
C THR A 432 -35.77 41.26 18.28
N GLY A 433 -35.94 41.11 19.60
CA GLY A 433 -36.39 39.87 20.24
C GLY A 433 -37.82 39.49 19.89
N GLU A 434 -38.73 40.45 19.78
CA GLU A 434 -40.11 40.20 19.33
C GLU A 434 -40.14 39.58 17.92
N TYR A 435 -39.32 40.09 17.00
CA TYR A 435 -39.17 39.50 15.68
C TYR A 435 -38.49 38.12 15.75
N TYR A 436 -37.43 37.97 16.54
CA TYR A 436 -36.72 36.69 16.71
C TYR A 436 -37.65 35.57 17.24
N ALA A 437 -38.53 35.90 18.18
CA ALA A 437 -39.49 34.96 18.78
C ALA A 437 -40.63 34.56 17.84
N SER A 438 -41.06 35.48 16.96
CA SER A 438 -42.25 35.31 16.11
C SER A 438 -41.94 34.81 14.69
N MET A 439 -40.70 34.94 14.20
CA MET A 439 -40.34 34.46 12.87
C MET A 439 -40.52 32.94 12.74
N ASN A 440 -40.98 32.48 11.58
CA ASN A 440 -40.91 31.06 11.24
C ASN A 440 -39.57 30.78 10.56
N THR A 441 -38.75 29.93 11.19
CA THR A 441 -37.43 29.57 10.66
C THR A 441 -37.41 28.24 9.93
N GLY A 442 -38.47 27.44 10.08
CA GLY A 442 -38.52 26.04 9.66
C GLY A 442 -37.64 25.12 10.51
N VAL A 443 -37.72 23.81 10.23
CA VAL A 443 -36.80 22.82 10.80
C VAL A 443 -35.37 23.11 10.30
N GLY A 444 -34.39 23.03 11.18
CA GLY A 444 -33.01 23.37 10.86
C GLY A 444 -32.35 22.38 9.91
N TYR A 445 -32.48 21.09 10.18
CA TYR A 445 -31.93 20.05 9.31
C TYR A 445 -32.75 19.87 8.03
N SER A 446 -32.04 19.59 6.93
CA SER A 446 -32.61 19.18 5.65
C SER A 446 -31.84 17.98 5.13
N LYS A 447 -32.56 17.00 4.56
CA LYS A 447 -31.97 15.86 3.85
C LYS A 447 -30.98 16.26 2.74
N ASP A 448 -31.06 17.48 2.21
CA ASP A 448 -30.08 18.00 1.25
C ASP A 448 -28.65 18.02 1.80
N TYR A 449 -28.46 18.04 3.13
CA TYR A 449 -27.15 17.94 3.76
C TYR A 449 -26.47 16.58 3.59
N ASP A 450 -27.23 15.52 3.32
CA ASP A 450 -26.68 14.19 3.06
C ASP A 450 -25.91 14.12 1.73
N LYS A 451 -25.99 15.17 0.90
CA LYS A 451 -25.11 15.37 -0.27
C LYS A 451 -23.65 15.53 0.14
N TYR A 452 -23.39 16.06 1.33
CA TYR A 452 -22.05 16.02 1.92
C TYR A 452 -21.80 14.62 2.49
N ILE A 453 -20.68 14.03 2.11
CA ILE A 453 -20.23 12.72 2.57
C ILE A 453 -18.79 12.89 3.06
N PRO A 454 -18.45 12.44 4.28
CA PRO A 454 -17.07 12.41 4.74
C PRO A 454 -16.17 11.72 3.73
N SER A 455 -15.04 12.37 3.40
CA SER A 455 -14.07 11.86 2.43
C SER A 455 -13.59 10.47 2.84
N ALA A 456 -13.45 9.54 1.91
CA ALA A 456 -12.79 8.28 2.21
C ALA A 456 -11.28 8.50 2.46
N PRO A 457 -10.62 7.65 3.26
CA PRO A 457 -9.18 7.80 3.53
C PRO A 457 -8.36 7.78 2.23
N ARG A 458 -7.30 8.60 2.18
CA ARG A 458 -6.37 8.58 1.05
C ARG A 458 -5.54 7.30 1.06
N MET A 459 -5.56 6.58 -0.07
CA MET A 459 -4.88 5.30 -0.22
C MET A 459 -3.48 5.45 -0.81
N GLY A 460 -2.50 4.74 -0.25
CA GLY A 460 -1.09 4.73 -0.67
C GLY A 460 -0.59 3.35 -1.08
N ALA A 461 0.54 3.31 -1.79
CA ALA A 461 1.21 2.06 -2.11
C ALA A 461 2.01 1.54 -0.89
N PRO A 462 2.18 0.21 -0.77
CA PRO A 462 3.20 -0.33 0.13
C PRO A 462 4.57 0.24 -0.20
N SER A 463 5.38 0.53 0.83
CA SER A 463 6.63 1.29 0.68
C SER A 463 7.75 0.67 1.50
N ASN A 464 8.98 1.15 1.28
CA ASN A 464 10.19 0.70 1.98
C ASN A 464 10.42 -0.81 1.89
N LEU A 465 10.08 -1.43 0.75
CA LEU A 465 10.37 -2.84 0.54
C LEU A 465 11.88 -3.05 0.51
N THR A 466 12.37 -3.90 1.40
CA THR A 466 13.78 -4.30 1.49
C THR A 466 13.87 -5.81 1.53
N GLY A 467 14.98 -6.35 1.03
CA GLY A 467 15.24 -7.78 0.98
C GLY A 467 16.63 -8.13 1.49
N SER A 468 16.76 -9.25 2.21
CA SER A 468 18.05 -9.76 2.68
C SER A 468 18.13 -11.28 2.54
N PHE A 469 19.20 -11.77 1.91
CA PHE A 469 19.41 -13.19 1.71
C PHE A 469 20.27 -13.79 2.81
N LYS A 470 19.85 -14.95 3.33
CA LYS A 470 20.59 -15.72 4.33
C LYS A 470 21.00 -17.07 3.74
N GLN A 471 22.25 -17.12 3.26
CA GLN A 471 22.83 -18.27 2.58
C GLN A 471 22.69 -19.59 3.36
N THR A 472 23.01 -19.59 4.66
CA THR A 472 23.02 -20.83 5.49
C THR A 472 21.64 -21.46 5.68
N GLN A 473 20.57 -20.72 5.37
CA GLN A 473 19.18 -21.18 5.46
C GLN A 473 18.49 -21.24 4.09
N SER A 474 19.12 -20.71 3.03
CA SER A 474 18.49 -20.52 1.73
C SER A 474 17.19 -19.70 1.80
N THR A 475 17.18 -18.66 2.64
CA THR A 475 15.98 -17.83 2.87
C THR A 475 16.19 -16.39 2.45
N PHE A 476 15.15 -15.77 1.89
CA PHE A 476 15.10 -14.35 1.56
C PHE A 476 14.06 -13.65 2.44
N THR A 477 14.53 -12.77 3.33
CA THR A 477 13.66 -12.02 4.25
C THR A 477 13.29 -10.69 3.63
N LEU A 478 11.99 -10.47 3.41
CA LEU A 478 11.38 -9.24 2.96
C LEU A 478 10.85 -8.44 4.15
N LYS A 479 10.99 -7.11 4.10
CA LYS A 479 10.38 -6.17 5.06
C LYS A 479 9.80 -4.97 4.33
N TRP A 480 8.61 -4.51 4.71
CA TRP A 480 7.93 -3.36 4.10
C TRP A 480 6.96 -2.67 5.05
N ASN A 481 6.49 -1.49 4.66
CA ASN A 481 5.42 -0.75 5.33
C ASN A 481 4.16 -0.73 4.44
N GLU A 482 2.99 -0.94 5.04
CA GLU A 482 1.70 -0.83 4.37
C GLU A 482 0.88 0.28 5.04
N PRO A 483 0.43 1.32 4.29
CA PRO A 483 -0.18 2.51 4.88
C PRO A 483 -1.70 2.46 5.05
N ASN A 484 -2.39 1.46 4.50
CA ASN A 484 -3.85 1.51 4.36
C ASN A 484 -4.61 0.66 5.40
N GLY A 485 -3.99 -0.38 5.97
CA GLY A 485 -4.65 -1.27 6.94
C GLY A 485 -5.93 -1.91 6.40
N GLU A 486 -7.01 -1.91 7.20
CA GLU A 486 -8.33 -2.53 6.91
C GLU A 486 -8.99 -2.08 5.58
N TYR A 487 -8.51 -0.98 5.01
CA TYR A 487 -8.98 -0.45 3.74
C TYR A 487 -8.39 -1.20 2.53
N ASN A 488 -7.54 -2.20 2.76
CA ASN A 488 -7.19 -3.22 1.78
C ASN A 488 -8.17 -4.40 1.84
N ASN A 489 -8.63 -4.85 0.67
CA ASN A 489 -9.32 -6.14 0.51
C ASN A 489 -8.31 -7.31 0.57
N SER A 490 -7.09 -7.11 0.07
CA SER A 490 -6.03 -8.12 0.07
C SER A 490 -4.65 -7.48 0.05
N MET A 491 -3.67 -8.24 0.55
CA MET A 491 -2.25 -7.98 0.38
C MET A 491 -1.55 -9.30 0.05
N VAL A 492 -0.80 -9.33 -1.04
CA VAL A 492 -0.07 -10.51 -1.50
C VAL A 492 1.38 -10.17 -1.81
N ILE A 493 2.25 -11.18 -1.69
CA ILE A 493 3.63 -11.11 -2.14
C ILE A 493 3.72 -11.82 -3.49
N GLU A 494 4.21 -11.10 -4.48
CA GLU A 494 4.44 -11.64 -5.80
C GLU A 494 5.93 -11.82 -6.07
N ARG A 495 6.27 -12.90 -6.77
CA ARG A 495 7.63 -13.22 -7.21
C ARG A 495 7.67 -13.50 -8.71
N GLN A 496 8.68 -12.97 -9.38
CA GLN A 496 9.05 -13.33 -10.75
C GLN A 496 10.47 -13.93 -10.77
N ILE A 497 10.77 -14.80 -11.73
CA ILE A 497 12.11 -15.38 -11.94
C ILE A 497 12.56 -15.04 -13.37
N ASP A 498 13.77 -14.50 -13.51
CA ASP A 498 14.41 -14.17 -14.80
C ASP A 498 13.54 -13.31 -15.75
N GLY A 499 12.72 -12.43 -15.18
CA GLY A 499 11.82 -11.56 -15.95
C GLY A 499 10.58 -12.26 -16.52
N GLY A 500 10.27 -13.48 -16.05
CA GLY A 500 9.04 -14.18 -16.34
C GLY A 500 7.80 -13.55 -15.67
N ALA A 501 6.69 -14.30 -15.66
CA ALA A 501 5.45 -13.83 -15.05
C ALA A 501 5.56 -13.68 -13.52
N TRP A 502 4.84 -12.70 -12.98
CA TRP A 502 4.63 -12.57 -11.54
C TRP A 502 3.69 -13.67 -11.05
N THR A 503 4.06 -14.30 -9.93
CA THR A 503 3.29 -15.36 -9.28
C THR A 503 3.10 -15.01 -7.81
N VAL A 504 1.89 -15.20 -7.29
CA VAL A 504 1.62 -15.02 -5.85
C VAL A 504 2.30 -16.15 -5.08
N ILE A 505 3.16 -15.79 -4.12
CA ILE A 505 3.86 -16.74 -3.26
C ILE A 505 3.36 -16.73 -1.81
N ALA A 506 2.64 -15.70 -1.41
CA ALA A 506 2.00 -15.60 -0.10
C ALA A 506 0.86 -14.60 -0.12
N GLU A 507 -0.20 -14.90 0.65
CA GLU A 507 -1.21 -13.94 1.07
C GLU A 507 -0.87 -13.48 2.49
N ILE A 508 -0.94 -12.17 2.73
CA ILE A 508 -0.56 -11.56 4.01
C ILE A 508 -1.82 -10.96 4.65
N PRO A 509 -2.19 -11.40 5.87
CA PRO A 509 -3.24 -10.76 6.64
C PRO A 509 -2.91 -9.27 6.86
N VAL A 510 -3.92 -8.41 6.72
CA VAL A 510 -3.75 -6.97 6.87
C VAL A 510 -4.18 -6.57 8.27
N ASP A 511 -3.34 -5.80 8.96
CA ASP A 511 -3.67 -5.19 10.25
C ASP A 511 -4.74 -4.09 10.08
N ASP A 512 -5.43 -3.74 11.17
CA ASP A 512 -6.50 -2.74 11.13
C ASP A 512 -6.01 -1.37 10.64
N GLY A 513 -4.75 -1.03 10.94
CA GLY A 513 -4.13 0.26 10.59
C GLY A 513 -2.79 0.13 9.87
N PRO A 514 -2.12 1.27 9.63
CA PRO A 514 -0.79 1.30 9.03
C PRO A 514 0.20 0.46 9.84
N ALA A 515 0.93 -0.43 9.17
CA ALA A 515 1.79 -1.41 9.84
C ALA A 515 3.04 -1.77 9.04
N SER A 516 4.02 -2.34 9.73
CA SER A 516 5.24 -2.90 9.15
C SER A 516 5.18 -4.42 9.16
N TYR A 517 5.58 -5.03 8.06
CA TYR A 517 5.46 -6.47 7.84
C TYR A 517 6.81 -7.10 7.53
N THR A 518 6.90 -8.40 7.80
CA THR A 518 8.07 -9.23 7.45
C THR A 518 7.60 -10.56 6.88
N TYR A 519 8.31 -11.05 5.86
CA TYR A 519 8.06 -12.37 5.29
C TYR A 519 9.37 -13.06 4.95
N VAL A 520 9.44 -14.37 5.11
CA VAL A 520 10.64 -15.16 4.82
C VAL A 520 10.30 -16.17 3.73
N ASP A 521 10.81 -15.93 2.53
CA ASP A 521 10.70 -16.89 1.42
C ASP A 521 11.83 -17.92 1.51
N THR A 522 11.51 -19.20 1.32
CA THR A 522 12.52 -20.24 1.17
C THR A 522 12.84 -20.41 -0.31
N VAL A 523 14.05 -20.05 -0.69
CA VAL A 523 14.50 -20.01 -2.07
C VAL A 523 14.99 -21.40 -2.47
N SER A 524 14.30 -22.02 -3.42
CA SER A 524 14.59 -23.37 -3.92
C SER A 524 14.89 -23.43 -5.42
N THR A 525 14.70 -22.31 -6.14
CA THR A 525 14.90 -22.22 -7.60
C THR A 525 15.95 -21.16 -7.91
N GLY A 526 16.80 -21.43 -8.91
CA GLY A 526 17.81 -20.47 -9.38
C GLY A 526 17.20 -19.30 -10.15
N GLY A 527 18.05 -18.33 -10.49
CA GLY A 527 17.70 -17.17 -11.32
C GLY A 527 17.67 -15.85 -10.56
N LYS A 528 17.45 -14.77 -11.30
CA LYS A 528 17.19 -13.42 -10.77
C LYS A 528 15.73 -13.33 -10.36
N GLN A 529 15.50 -13.36 -9.05
CA GLN A 529 14.17 -13.30 -8.47
C GLN A 529 13.80 -11.87 -8.13
N GLY A 530 12.71 -11.37 -8.68
CA GLY A 530 12.12 -10.08 -8.30
C GLY A 530 10.94 -10.29 -7.36
N TYR A 531 10.84 -9.46 -6.32
CA TYR A 531 9.76 -9.49 -5.34
C TYR A 531 9.07 -8.13 -5.26
N ARG A 532 7.74 -8.13 -5.17
CA ARG A 532 6.94 -6.93 -4.89
C ARG A 532 5.74 -7.27 -4.01
N ILE A 533 5.22 -6.25 -3.33
CA ILE A 533 3.97 -6.32 -2.58
C ILE A 533 2.86 -5.76 -3.46
N HIS A 534 1.75 -6.50 -3.57
CA HIS A 534 0.56 -6.08 -4.28
C HIS A 534 -0.60 -5.99 -3.29
N THR A 535 -1.25 -4.84 -3.22
CA THR A 535 -2.49 -4.66 -2.45
C THR A 535 -3.63 -4.28 -3.39
N THR A 536 -4.82 -4.80 -3.07
CA THR A 536 -6.07 -4.35 -3.70
C THR A 536 -6.92 -3.68 -2.62
N THR A 537 -7.31 -2.43 -2.86
CA THR A 537 -8.04 -1.60 -1.89
C THR A 537 -9.55 -1.85 -1.89
N TYR A 538 -10.29 -1.30 -0.91
CA TYR A 538 -11.75 -1.42 -0.80
C TYR A 538 -12.51 -0.99 -2.05
N ASN A 539 -11.94 -0.08 -2.85
CA ASN A 539 -12.48 0.39 -4.13
C ASN A 539 -11.89 -0.35 -5.34
N ASN A 540 -11.32 -1.55 -5.14
CA ASN A 540 -10.73 -2.42 -6.16
C ASN A 540 -9.61 -1.77 -6.97
N LYS A 541 -8.81 -0.90 -6.34
CA LYS A 541 -7.63 -0.31 -6.97
C LYS A 541 -6.38 -1.06 -6.54
N ASP A 542 -5.54 -1.38 -7.52
CA ASP A 542 -4.28 -2.05 -7.27
C ASP A 542 -3.17 -1.05 -6.97
N TYR A 543 -2.37 -1.38 -5.96
CA TYR A 543 -1.13 -0.70 -5.63
C TYR A 543 0.02 -1.70 -5.53
N TYR A 544 1.20 -1.26 -5.95
CA TYR A 544 2.41 -2.07 -5.96
C TYR A 544 3.55 -1.34 -5.26
N SER A 545 4.35 -2.06 -4.50
CA SER A 545 5.64 -1.55 -4.02
C SER A 545 6.67 -1.46 -5.17
N ASP A 546 7.82 -0.86 -4.86
CA ASP A 546 9.04 -1.08 -5.62
C ASP A 546 9.44 -2.58 -5.63
N VAL A 547 10.33 -2.96 -6.56
CA VAL A 547 10.82 -4.34 -6.69
C VAL A 547 12.19 -4.49 -6.03
N VAL A 548 12.34 -5.51 -5.19
CA VAL A 548 13.66 -5.94 -4.68
C VAL A 548 14.09 -7.24 -5.34
N TYR A 549 15.40 -7.41 -5.53
CA TYR A 549 15.95 -8.56 -6.25
C TYR A 549 16.85 -9.43 -5.36
N ASN A 550 16.78 -10.74 -5.60
CA ASN A 550 17.73 -11.74 -5.12
C ASN A 550 18.28 -12.53 -6.31
N VAL A 551 19.55 -12.88 -6.31
CA VAL A 551 20.14 -13.73 -7.36
C VAL A 551 20.79 -14.94 -6.73
N VAL A 552 20.30 -16.12 -7.11
CA VAL A 552 20.79 -17.40 -6.62
C VAL A 552 21.01 -18.36 -7.79
N SER A 553 21.99 -19.24 -7.68
CA SER A 553 22.24 -20.33 -8.61
C SER A 553 22.07 -21.67 -7.92
N PHE A 554 21.69 -22.69 -8.68
CA PHE A 554 21.68 -24.08 -8.24
C PHE A 554 22.51 -24.90 -9.22
N ALA A 555 23.44 -25.67 -8.68
CA ALA A 555 24.21 -26.63 -9.46
C ALA A 555 23.36 -27.86 -9.78
N LYS A 556 23.77 -28.57 -10.83
CA LYS A 556 23.25 -29.88 -11.22
C LYS A 556 24.30 -30.94 -11.01
N ALA A 557 23.93 -32.06 -10.42
CA ALA A 557 24.78 -33.23 -10.33
C ALA A 557 24.97 -33.88 -11.70
N LEU A 558 26.23 -34.23 -11.99
CA LEU A 558 26.60 -35.09 -13.10
C LEU A 558 26.76 -36.52 -12.58
N GLY A 559 26.65 -37.49 -13.49
CA GLY A 559 26.80 -38.91 -13.15
C GLY A 559 25.48 -39.53 -12.68
N ALA A 560 25.32 -40.84 -12.89
CA ALA A 560 24.22 -41.63 -12.34
C ALA A 560 24.66 -42.43 -11.08
N ASP A 561 23.69 -42.93 -10.33
CA ASP A 561 23.90 -43.86 -9.21
C ASP A 561 24.97 -43.40 -8.19
N GLU A 562 26.02 -44.19 -7.99
CA GLU A 562 27.11 -43.92 -7.05
C GLU A 562 27.96 -42.70 -7.44
N GLN A 563 27.94 -42.29 -8.72
CA GLN A 563 28.64 -41.11 -9.24
C GLN A 563 27.83 -39.82 -8.99
N ALA A 564 26.52 -39.94 -8.75
CA ALA A 564 25.60 -38.81 -8.70
C ALA A 564 25.94 -37.85 -7.56
N GLY A 565 26.43 -36.67 -7.92
CA GLY A 565 26.78 -35.59 -7.00
C GLY A 565 28.24 -35.56 -6.58
N GLU A 566 29.07 -36.48 -7.09
CA GLU A 566 30.53 -36.38 -7.00
C GLU A 566 31.06 -35.20 -7.82
N ILE A 567 30.43 -34.91 -8.96
CA ILE A 567 30.68 -33.69 -9.72
C ILE A 567 29.37 -32.94 -9.91
N GLN A 568 29.41 -31.63 -9.68
CA GLN A 568 28.25 -30.76 -9.82
C GLN A 568 28.64 -29.49 -10.57
N VAL A 569 27.86 -29.14 -11.59
CA VAL A 569 28.10 -28.00 -12.48
C VAL A 569 26.96 -27.00 -12.39
N GLY A 570 27.28 -25.72 -12.44
CA GLY A 570 26.25 -24.69 -12.56
C GLY A 570 26.79 -23.42 -13.19
N GLU A 571 25.90 -22.43 -13.30
CA GLU A 571 26.23 -21.10 -13.81
C GLU A 571 25.63 -20.05 -12.89
N MET A 572 26.40 -19.00 -12.57
CA MET A 572 25.91 -17.86 -11.81
C MET A 572 25.84 -16.62 -12.68
N THR A 573 24.88 -15.75 -12.36
CA THR A 573 24.79 -14.40 -12.90
C THR A 573 25.14 -13.40 -11.81
N LEU A 574 26.01 -12.43 -12.08
CA LEU A 574 26.42 -11.38 -11.14
C LEU A 574 26.12 -10.00 -11.70
N ALA A 575 25.33 -9.20 -10.97
CA ALA A 575 25.05 -7.81 -11.29
C ALA A 575 25.95 -6.88 -10.43
N ASP A 576 26.67 -5.97 -11.08
CA ASP A 576 27.39 -4.86 -10.43
C ASP A 576 28.44 -5.29 -9.38
N GLN A 577 29.19 -6.36 -9.67
CA GLN A 577 30.24 -6.93 -8.78
C GLN A 577 29.72 -7.39 -7.40
N ASN A 578 28.40 -7.41 -7.21
CA ASN A 578 27.78 -7.86 -5.97
C ASN A 578 28.01 -9.34 -5.74
N THR A 579 27.81 -9.74 -4.48
CA THR A 579 27.84 -11.14 -4.10
C THR A 579 26.71 -11.91 -4.79
N ALA A 580 27.06 -13.06 -5.38
CA ALA A 580 26.11 -14.09 -5.78
C ALA A 580 26.29 -15.35 -4.93
N TYR A 581 25.22 -16.13 -4.82
CA TYR A 581 25.19 -17.36 -4.05
C TYR A 581 24.87 -18.53 -4.96
N SER A 582 25.50 -19.66 -4.70
CA SER A 582 25.16 -20.92 -5.34
C SER A 582 24.96 -22.03 -4.33
N PHE A 583 24.02 -22.91 -4.63
CA PHE A 583 23.72 -24.11 -3.86
C PHE A 583 24.02 -25.35 -4.70
N PHE A 584 24.74 -26.28 -4.09
CA PHE A 584 24.91 -27.62 -4.64
C PHE A 584 23.63 -28.43 -4.42
N GLU A 585 23.33 -29.28 -5.39
CA GLU A 585 22.22 -30.23 -5.33
C GLU A 585 22.44 -31.20 -4.16
N LYS A 586 23.67 -31.75 -4.05
CA LYS A 586 24.12 -32.58 -2.93
C LYS A 586 25.26 -31.91 -2.16
N GLY A 587 25.29 -32.09 -0.84
CA GLY A 587 26.43 -31.66 -0.02
C GLY A 587 27.64 -32.58 -0.20
N TYR A 588 28.82 -32.11 0.19
CA TYR A 588 30.06 -32.90 0.21
C TYR A 588 30.53 -33.10 1.65
N ASP A 589 30.93 -34.33 1.99
CA ASP A 589 31.45 -34.66 3.33
C ASP A 589 32.74 -33.90 3.66
N GLU A 590 33.61 -33.76 2.65
CA GLU A 590 34.82 -32.95 2.68
C GLU A 590 34.70 -31.73 1.77
N LYS A 591 35.58 -30.73 1.94
CA LYS A 591 35.66 -29.56 1.06
C LYS A 591 35.90 -30.03 -0.40
N PRO A 592 34.98 -29.80 -1.36
CA PRO A 592 35.19 -30.16 -2.76
C PRO A 592 36.22 -29.26 -3.42
N ALA A 593 36.83 -29.75 -4.50
CA ALA A 593 37.58 -28.91 -5.42
C ALA A 593 36.59 -28.07 -6.23
N LEU A 594 36.56 -26.75 -6.01
CA LEU A 594 35.69 -25.82 -6.72
C LEU A 594 36.52 -25.03 -7.73
N ILE A 595 36.20 -25.21 -9.01
CA ILE A 595 36.82 -24.51 -10.13
C ILE A 595 35.80 -23.65 -10.87
N PHE A 596 36.29 -22.58 -11.47
CA PHE A 596 35.51 -21.61 -12.21
C PHE A 596 35.96 -21.59 -13.67
N GLY A 597 34.99 -21.47 -14.57
CA GLY A 597 35.23 -21.10 -15.95
C GLY A 597 35.54 -19.61 -16.09
N SER A 598 35.76 -19.21 -17.34
CA SER A 598 36.00 -17.81 -17.68
C SER A 598 34.74 -16.96 -17.52
N VAL A 599 34.92 -15.74 -17.00
CA VAL A 599 33.86 -14.73 -16.89
C VAL A 599 33.39 -14.31 -18.28
N SER A 600 32.08 -14.15 -18.48
CA SER A 600 31.56 -13.63 -19.75
C SER A 600 32.10 -12.23 -20.06
N ASN A 601 32.06 -11.80 -21.32
CA ASN A 601 32.60 -10.52 -21.77
C ASN A 601 31.53 -9.49 -22.12
N LYS A 602 30.49 -9.36 -21.28
CA LYS A 602 29.44 -8.36 -21.52
C LYS A 602 29.94 -6.95 -21.21
N ASN A 603 30.86 -6.81 -20.24
CA ASN A 603 31.57 -5.58 -19.92
C ASN A 603 32.97 -5.60 -20.53
N ASN A 604 33.06 -5.39 -21.84
CA ASN A 604 34.30 -5.58 -22.62
C ASN A 604 35.47 -4.63 -22.28
N LYS A 605 35.22 -3.59 -21.48
CA LYS A 605 36.20 -2.64 -20.93
C LYS A 605 36.63 -2.96 -19.49
N ALA A 606 35.90 -3.84 -18.81
CA ALA A 606 36.28 -4.30 -17.48
C ALA A 606 37.10 -5.58 -17.61
N SER A 607 38.11 -5.71 -16.77
CA SER A 607 38.85 -6.96 -16.60
C SER A 607 38.48 -7.54 -15.25
N LEU A 608 37.73 -8.64 -15.29
CA LEU A 608 37.06 -9.22 -14.14
C LEU A 608 37.59 -10.63 -13.93
N VAL A 609 37.77 -11.00 -12.67
CA VAL A 609 38.08 -12.38 -12.29
C VAL A 609 37.11 -12.85 -11.22
N GLU A 610 36.85 -14.14 -11.23
CA GLU A 610 36.13 -14.83 -10.18
C GLU A 610 36.87 -14.72 -8.84
N HIS A 611 36.11 -14.62 -7.75
CA HIS A 611 36.66 -14.71 -6.41
C HIS A 611 35.71 -15.47 -5.50
N LEU A 612 36.21 -16.58 -4.98
CA LEU A 612 35.52 -17.38 -3.97
C LEU A 612 35.58 -16.66 -2.62
N VAL A 613 34.45 -16.11 -2.19
CA VAL A 613 34.34 -15.39 -0.91
C VAL A 613 34.23 -16.38 0.25
N SER A 614 33.37 -17.39 0.11
CA SER A 614 33.20 -18.45 1.11
C SER A 614 32.63 -19.72 0.50
N LEU A 615 32.94 -20.86 1.11
CA LEU A 615 32.29 -22.15 0.87
C LEU A 615 31.84 -22.66 2.24
N THR A 616 30.55 -22.93 2.40
CA THR A 616 29.94 -23.24 3.69
C THR A 616 28.84 -24.28 3.55
N SER A 617 28.11 -24.51 4.62
CA SER A 617 27.04 -25.51 4.74
C SER A 617 25.70 -24.82 4.91
N VAL A 618 24.66 -25.40 4.32
CA VAL A 618 23.29 -25.17 4.80
C VAL A 618 22.98 -26.18 5.89
N ALA A 619 21.96 -25.92 6.72
CA ALA A 619 21.54 -26.87 7.74
C ALA A 619 21.32 -28.28 7.14
N GLY A 620 21.99 -29.28 7.73
CA GLY A 620 21.88 -30.69 7.32
C GLY A 620 22.72 -31.10 6.09
N ARG A 621 23.39 -30.18 5.38
CA ARG A 621 24.25 -30.51 4.22
C ARG A 621 25.61 -29.83 4.33
N LYS A 622 26.67 -30.63 4.49
CA LYS A 622 28.05 -30.14 4.56
C LYS A 622 28.51 -29.59 3.21
N ASN A 623 29.33 -28.54 3.22
CA ASN A 623 29.99 -27.96 2.05
C ASN A 623 29.06 -27.81 0.83
N SER A 624 27.84 -27.32 1.06
CA SER A 624 26.72 -27.42 0.13
C SER A 624 26.38 -26.10 -0.57
N THR A 625 27.07 -25.02 -0.25
CA THR A 625 26.82 -23.70 -0.83
C THR A 625 28.06 -22.84 -0.79
N PHE A 626 28.23 -21.99 -1.79
CA PHE A 626 29.32 -21.04 -1.81
C PHE A 626 28.83 -19.65 -2.22
N GLN A 627 29.65 -18.68 -1.84
CA GLN A 627 29.49 -17.27 -2.12
C GLN A 627 30.63 -16.84 -3.03
N MET A 628 30.33 -16.08 -4.08
CA MET A 628 31.35 -15.44 -4.89
C MET A 628 31.01 -13.99 -5.24
N ASN A 629 32.04 -13.26 -5.62
CA ASN A 629 31.92 -11.98 -6.32
C ASN A 629 32.93 -11.94 -7.48
N LEU A 630 32.88 -10.86 -8.26
CA LEU A 630 33.89 -10.57 -9.27
C LEU A 630 34.81 -9.46 -8.77
N LEU A 631 36.12 -9.68 -8.89
CA LEU A 631 37.12 -8.65 -8.61
C LEU A 631 37.58 -8.01 -9.91
N SER A 632 37.66 -6.68 -9.93
CA SER A 632 38.33 -5.96 -10.99
C SER A 632 39.85 -6.09 -10.87
N TRP A 633 40.53 -6.05 -12.02
CA TRP A 633 41.97 -5.82 -12.07
C TRP A 633 42.33 -4.53 -11.33
N SER A 634 43.44 -4.56 -10.60
CA SER A 634 43.86 -3.47 -9.73
C SER A 634 44.79 -2.47 -10.41
N GLU A 635 45.30 -2.77 -11.60
CA GLU A 635 46.21 -1.93 -12.36
C GLU A 635 45.90 -1.99 -13.87
N GLY A 636 46.50 -1.10 -14.64
CA GLY A 636 46.36 -1.07 -16.11
C GLY A 636 45.18 -0.25 -16.61
N THR A 637 44.93 -0.30 -17.92
CA THR A 637 43.90 0.53 -18.59
C THR A 637 42.46 0.17 -18.26
N THR A 638 42.23 -0.99 -17.65
CA THR A 638 40.89 -1.53 -17.32
C THR A 638 40.64 -1.62 -15.82
N LYS A 639 41.51 -0.99 -15.02
CA LYS A 639 41.41 -0.90 -13.57
C LYS A 639 40.07 -0.28 -13.15
N ASP A 640 39.43 -0.89 -12.15
CA ASP A 640 38.23 -0.39 -11.46
C ASP A 640 37.07 0.05 -12.39
N VAL A 641 37.02 -0.48 -13.61
CA VAL A 641 35.95 -0.16 -14.56
C VAL A 641 34.63 -0.73 -14.04
N PRO A 642 33.57 0.09 -13.86
CA PRO A 642 32.28 -0.38 -13.37
C PRO A 642 31.64 -1.41 -14.31
N MET A 643 30.95 -2.38 -13.71
CA MET A 643 30.03 -3.25 -14.44
C MET A 643 28.73 -2.49 -14.71
N THR A 644 28.23 -2.59 -15.94
CA THR A 644 26.95 -2.01 -16.39
C THR A 644 25.97 -3.07 -16.86
N LEU A 645 26.46 -4.29 -17.10
CA LEU A 645 25.70 -5.47 -17.50
C LEU A 645 26.06 -6.64 -16.58
N SER A 646 25.12 -7.54 -16.32
CA SER A 646 25.37 -8.72 -15.48
C SER A 646 26.20 -9.77 -16.22
N GLU A 647 27.33 -10.16 -15.65
CA GLU A 647 28.21 -11.23 -16.19
C GLU A 647 27.75 -12.61 -15.73
N THR A 648 28.12 -13.64 -16.49
CA THR A 648 27.94 -15.05 -16.11
C THR A 648 29.27 -15.75 -15.89
N VAL A 649 29.28 -16.72 -14.97
CA VAL A 649 30.42 -17.58 -14.66
C VAL A 649 29.92 -19.01 -14.48
N THR A 650 30.41 -19.93 -15.31
CA THR A 650 30.21 -21.37 -15.11
C THR A 650 31.19 -21.87 -14.04
N TYR A 651 30.78 -22.84 -13.23
CA TYR A 651 31.63 -23.46 -12.22
C TYR A 651 31.39 -24.97 -12.16
N MET A 652 32.38 -25.67 -11.62
CA MET A 652 32.34 -27.09 -11.36
C MET A 652 32.89 -27.36 -9.96
N ALA A 653 32.13 -28.08 -9.15
CA ALA A 653 32.58 -28.66 -7.89
C ALA A 653 32.80 -30.15 -8.09
N ALA A 654 33.92 -30.68 -7.62
CA ALA A 654 34.25 -32.09 -7.69
C ALA A 654 34.68 -32.64 -6.32
N LYS A 655 34.22 -33.85 -5.99
CA LYS A 655 34.66 -34.62 -4.83
C LYS A 655 36.14 -34.90 -4.96
N LYS A 656 36.89 -34.64 -3.90
CA LYS A 656 38.34 -34.87 -3.85
C LYS A 656 38.65 -36.37 -4.02
N GLY A 657 39.68 -36.66 -4.80
CA GLY A 657 40.11 -38.02 -5.14
C GLY A 657 39.92 -38.34 -6.62
N SER A 658 40.06 -39.62 -6.96
CA SER A 658 39.84 -40.12 -8.32
C SER A 658 38.41 -40.64 -8.47
N GLY A 659 37.82 -40.46 -9.65
CA GLY A 659 36.48 -40.95 -9.99
C GLY A 659 36.24 -40.97 -11.49
N THR A 660 34.98 -41.08 -11.91
CA THR A 660 34.56 -41.09 -13.31
C THR A 660 33.35 -40.19 -13.54
N ILE A 661 33.27 -39.54 -14.70
CA ILE A 661 32.05 -38.95 -15.24
C ILE A 661 31.72 -39.75 -16.50
N GLY A 662 30.64 -40.53 -16.50
CA GLY A 662 30.44 -41.55 -17.53
C GLY A 662 31.68 -42.45 -17.63
N ASP A 663 32.28 -42.51 -18.82
CA ASP A 663 33.50 -43.30 -19.08
C ASP A 663 34.81 -42.50 -18.94
N LEU A 664 34.76 -41.19 -18.65
CA LEU A 664 35.95 -40.35 -18.51
C LEU A 664 36.46 -40.37 -17.07
N ARG A 665 37.72 -40.79 -16.89
CA ARG A 665 38.36 -40.71 -15.58
C ARG A 665 38.66 -39.25 -15.22
N TYR A 666 38.46 -38.91 -13.95
CA TYR A 666 38.90 -37.64 -13.38
C TYR A 666 39.71 -37.83 -12.09
N GLU A 667 40.49 -36.81 -11.75
CA GLU A 667 41.09 -36.65 -10.44
C GLU A 667 40.96 -35.19 -9.99
N ALA A 668 40.43 -34.96 -8.79
CA ALA A 668 40.20 -33.64 -8.24
C ALA A 668 40.88 -33.46 -6.89
N GLY A 669 41.36 -32.26 -6.60
CA GLY A 669 42.04 -31.99 -5.36
C GLY A 669 42.19 -30.52 -5.02
N ILE A 670 42.79 -30.30 -3.85
CA ILE A 670 43.12 -28.98 -3.33
C ILE A 670 44.59 -29.04 -2.89
N THR A 671 45.37 -28.01 -3.19
CA THR A 671 46.78 -27.96 -2.79
C THR A 671 46.93 -28.14 -1.27
N ALA A 672 47.85 -29.04 -0.86
CA ALA A 672 48.07 -29.34 0.55
C ALA A 672 48.57 -28.12 1.36
N LYS A 673 49.21 -27.16 0.69
CA LYS A 673 49.63 -25.88 1.24
C LYS A 673 49.00 -24.76 0.43
N ARG A 674 48.80 -23.60 1.05
CA ARG A 674 48.43 -22.38 0.33
C ARG A 674 49.62 -21.92 -0.50
N LEU A 675 49.35 -21.52 -1.74
CA LEU A 675 50.32 -20.83 -2.58
C LEU A 675 50.30 -19.35 -2.23
N ALA A 676 51.43 -18.67 -2.40
CA ALA A 676 51.64 -17.29 -1.98
C ALA A 676 52.34 -16.47 -3.06
N VAL A 677 51.61 -15.55 -3.69
CA VAL A 677 52.17 -14.61 -4.69
C VAL A 677 52.61 -13.31 -4.02
N GLY A 678 53.72 -12.74 -4.51
CA GLY A 678 54.36 -11.56 -3.91
C GLY A 678 55.17 -11.85 -2.64
N SER A 679 55.33 -13.13 -2.29
CA SER A 679 56.19 -13.61 -1.21
C SER A 679 57.67 -13.50 -1.57
N SER A 680 58.52 -13.25 -0.57
CA SER A 680 59.98 -13.30 -0.74
C SER A 680 60.54 -14.73 -0.76
N VAL A 681 59.72 -15.74 -0.42
CA VAL A 681 60.10 -17.15 -0.46
C VAL A 681 59.97 -17.66 -1.90
N ALA A 682 61.10 -17.95 -2.54
CA ALA A 682 61.13 -18.46 -3.91
C ALA A 682 60.30 -19.74 -4.07
N GLY A 683 59.51 -19.81 -5.14
CA GLY A 683 58.64 -20.95 -5.47
C GLY A 683 57.40 -21.11 -4.59
N SER A 684 57.14 -20.18 -3.66
CA SER A 684 55.94 -20.26 -2.81
C SER A 684 54.62 -20.00 -3.55
N ASP A 685 54.68 -19.46 -4.76
CA ASP A 685 53.56 -19.24 -5.68
C ASP A 685 53.23 -20.46 -6.54
N THR A 686 54.06 -21.51 -6.54
CA THR A 686 53.99 -22.64 -7.47
C THR A 686 53.84 -23.96 -6.72
N ALA A 687 52.95 -24.83 -7.19
CA ALA A 687 52.82 -26.21 -6.72
C ALA A 687 53.10 -27.20 -7.85
N VAL A 688 53.77 -28.30 -7.52
CA VAL A 688 53.86 -29.50 -8.36
C VAL A 688 52.88 -30.52 -7.81
N ILE A 689 51.99 -31.01 -8.65
CA ILE A 689 50.96 -31.98 -8.30
C ILE A 689 51.23 -33.28 -9.03
N THR A 690 51.25 -34.39 -8.29
CA THR A 690 51.36 -35.75 -8.84
C THR A 690 50.01 -36.41 -8.71
N PHE A 691 49.53 -37.01 -9.79
CA PHE A 691 48.27 -37.75 -9.79
C PHE A 691 48.41 -39.05 -8.99
N ALA A 692 47.34 -39.46 -8.32
CA ALA A 692 47.32 -40.71 -7.53
C ALA A 692 47.61 -41.93 -8.41
N GLN A 693 47.16 -41.90 -9.67
CA GLN A 693 47.57 -42.83 -10.72
C GLN A 693 47.79 -42.08 -12.03
N PRO A 694 48.75 -42.49 -12.89
CA PRO A 694 48.90 -41.89 -14.20
C PRO A 694 47.61 -42.01 -15.04
N PHE A 695 47.31 -41.00 -15.85
CA PHE A 695 46.24 -41.03 -16.84
C PHE A 695 46.67 -41.78 -18.11
N ASN A 696 45.70 -42.29 -18.88
CA ASN A 696 45.99 -42.99 -20.13
C ASN A 696 46.58 -42.05 -21.21
N ASP A 697 46.07 -40.83 -21.26
CA ASP A 697 46.58 -39.70 -22.06
C ASP A 697 46.73 -38.46 -21.18
N ILE A 698 47.44 -37.44 -21.65
CA ILE A 698 47.61 -36.17 -20.93
C ILE A 698 46.22 -35.57 -20.67
N PRO A 699 45.78 -35.39 -19.42
CA PRO A 699 44.44 -34.88 -19.12
C PRO A 699 44.33 -33.37 -19.40
N ILE A 700 43.11 -32.84 -19.34
CA ILE A 700 42.87 -31.39 -19.24
C ILE A 700 42.73 -31.03 -17.76
N VAL A 701 43.48 -30.03 -17.31
CA VAL A 701 43.51 -29.63 -15.90
C VAL A 701 43.01 -28.21 -15.76
N MET A 702 41.89 -28.05 -15.06
CA MET A 702 41.34 -26.76 -14.67
C MET A 702 41.74 -26.47 -13.24
N ALA A 703 42.11 -25.23 -12.93
CA ALA A 703 42.44 -24.81 -11.57
C ALA A 703 41.86 -23.44 -11.26
N SER A 704 41.47 -23.22 -10.01
CA SER A 704 41.02 -21.91 -9.53
C SER A 704 41.54 -21.59 -8.13
N PRO A 705 41.80 -20.30 -7.84
CA PRO A 705 42.09 -19.86 -6.48
C PRO A 705 40.94 -20.20 -5.53
N GLY A 706 41.27 -20.76 -4.38
CA GLY A 706 40.36 -20.87 -3.26
C GLY A 706 40.23 -19.55 -2.50
N GLN A 707 39.62 -19.60 -1.32
CA GLN A 707 39.38 -18.42 -0.50
C GLN A 707 40.71 -17.74 -0.13
N TYR A 708 40.76 -16.40 -0.10
CA TYR A 708 41.97 -15.69 0.30
C TYR A 708 42.17 -15.73 1.82
N ALA A 709 43.43 -15.80 2.27
CA ALA A 709 43.75 -15.85 3.71
C ALA A 709 43.47 -14.54 4.46
N VAL A 710 43.52 -13.39 3.77
CA VAL A 710 43.27 -12.06 4.34
C VAL A 710 42.26 -11.28 3.49
N THR A 711 41.27 -10.68 4.15
CA THR A 711 40.09 -10.06 3.52
C THR A 711 40.26 -8.58 3.17
N VAL A 712 41.38 -7.94 3.53
CA VAL A 712 41.57 -6.50 3.33
C VAL A 712 42.14 -6.18 1.94
N SER A 713 41.38 -5.39 1.18
CA SER A 713 41.66 -4.82 -0.16
C SER A 713 42.25 -5.81 -1.18
N PRO A 714 41.46 -6.75 -1.73
CA PRO A 714 41.95 -7.87 -2.53
C PRO A 714 42.31 -7.44 -3.96
N TYR A 715 43.61 -7.19 -4.22
CA TYR A 715 44.06 -7.32 -5.61
C TYR A 715 43.81 -8.77 -6.07
N PRO A 716 43.28 -8.97 -7.28
CA PRO A 716 42.92 -10.29 -7.76
C PRO A 716 44.16 -11.14 -8.05
N VAL A 717 44.00 -12.45 -7.89
CA VAL A 717 44.99 -13.45 -8.29
C VAL A 717 44.32 -14.50 -9.17
N ILE A 718 45.06 -15.05 -10.11
CA ILE A 718 44.61 -16.15 -10.98
C ILE A 718 45.56 -17.33 -10.86
N THR A 719 45.09 -18.49 -11.27
CA THR A 719 45.92 -19.70 -11.42
C THR A 719 46.29 -19.92 -12.88
N ARG A 720 47.51 -20.40 -13.12
CA ARG A 720 47.91 -20.92 -14.42
C ARG A 720 48.43 -22.34 -14.28
N VAL A 721 47.81 -23.26 -15.02
CA VAL A 721 48.26 -24.65 -15.15
C VAL A 721 49.27 -24.75 -16.28
N PHE A 722 50.34 -25.52 -16.09
CA PHE A 722 51.37 -25.79 -17.08
C PHE A 722 52.10 -27.11 -16.79
N ASP A 723 52.99 -27.52 -17.70
CA ASP A 723 53.74 -28.79 -17.61
C ASP A 723 52.84 -30.00 -17.33
N VAL A 724 51.66 -30.06 -17.97
CA VAL A 724 50.71 -31.16 -17.80
C VAL A 724 51.24 -32.42 -18.48
N THR A 725 51.45 -33.48 -17.69
CA THR A 725 51.86 -34.81 -18.15
C THR A 725 50.80 -35.84 -17.74
N LYS A 726 51.03 -37.12 -18.08
CA LYS A 726 50.18 -38.22 -17.60
C LYS A 726 50.30 -38.44 -16.09
N GLU A 727 51.39 -38.00 -15.47
CA GLU A 727 51.75 -38.27 -14.07
C GLU A 727 51.45 -37.09 -13.14
N GLY A 728 51.28 -35.89 -13.68
CA GLY A 728 51.06 -34.70 -12.88
C GLY A 728 51.05 -33.41 -13.69
N PHE A 729 51.06 -32.28 -12.98
CA PHE A 729 51.12 -30.95 -13.57
C PHE A 729 51.73 -29.94 -12.58
N LYS A 730 52.00 -28.72 -13.06
CA LYS A 730 52.35 -27.58 -12.22
C LYS A 730 51.25 -26.52 -12.28
N VAL A 731 51.05 -25.83 -11.17
CA VAL A 731 50.16 -24.67 -11.10
C VAL A 731 50.85 -23.51 -10.40
N ILE A 732 50.76 -22.32 -10.98
CA ILE A 732 51.31 -21.07 -10.43
C ILE A 732 50.19 -20.08 -10.13
N LEU A 733 50.32 -19.37 -9.00
CA LEU A 733 49.47 -18.24 -8.62
C LEU A 733 50.07 -16.94 -9.14
N LEU A 734 49.34 -16.21 -9.97
CA LEU A 734 49.80 -14.98 -10.62
C LEU A 734 49.09 -13.75 -10.07
N ARG A 735 49.76 -12.60 -10.14
CA ARG A 735 49.21 -11.25 -9.95
C ARG A 735 49.66 -10.34 -11.10
N GLN A 736 48.98 -9.23 -11.33
CA GLN A 736 49.42 -8.23 -12.32
C GLN A 736 50.82 -7.69 -11.99
N SER A 737 51.64 -7.50 -13.01
CA SER A 737 53.02 -6.98 -12.91
C SER A 737 53.07 -5.57 -12.31
N GLY A 738 52.07 -4.75 -12.62
CA GLY A 738 51.94 -3.38 -12.12
C GLY A 738 51.56 -3.27 -10.64
N VAL A 739 51.16 -4.37 -9.98
CA VAL A 739 50.77 -4.33 -8.56
C VAL A 739 52.00 -4.10 -7.69
N THR A 740 52.16 -2.85 -7.23
CA THR A 740 53.28 -2.41 -6.39
C THR A 740 53.09 -2.72 -4.89
N ALA A 741 51.90 -3.16 -4.49
CA ALA A 741 51.60 -3.52 -3.11
C ALA A 741 52.51 -4.67 -2.63
N LYS A 742 53.23 -4.45 -1.53
CA LYS A 742 54.12 -5.44 -0.87
C LYS A 742 53.37 -6.55 -0.11
N SER A 743 52.04 -6.57 -0.15
CA SER A 743 51.24 -7.56 0.59
C SER A 743 51.24 -8.91 -0.14
N VAL A 744 51.62 -9.97 0.58
CA VAL A 744 51.53 -11.35 0.11
C VAL A 744 50.07 -11.75 0.01
N ARG A 745 49.67 -12.36 -1.10
CA ARG A 745 48.37 -13.01 -1.24
C ARG A 745 48.54 -14.52 -1.22
N SER A 746 47.78 -15.18 -0.35
CA SER A 746 47.78 -16.64 -0.30
C SER A 746 46.39 -17.26 -0.29
N CYS A 747 46.27 -18.34 -1.03
CA CYS A 747 45.07 -19.17 -1.13
C CYS A 747 45.48 -20.62 -1.38
N ASP A 748 44.60 -21.55 -1.02
CA ASP A 748 44.66 -22.88 -1.61
C ASP A 748 44.27 -22.82 -3.08
N VAL A 749 44.62 -23.83 -3.87
CA VAL A 749 44.19 -23.94 -5.27
C VAL A 749 43.44 -25.24 -5.43
N SER A 750 42.21 -25.14 -5.92
CA SER A 750 41.41 -26.29 -6.34
C SER A 750 41.79 -26.67 -7.77
N TYR A 751 41.82 -27.97 -8.07
CA TYR A 751 42.01 -28.44 -9.43
C TYR A 751 41.10 -29.63 -9.75
N VAL A 752 40.78 -29.78 -11.02
CA VAL A 752 40.12 -30.96 -11.60
C VAL A 752 40.85 -31.32 -12.89
N ALA A 753 41.37 -32.54 -12.95
CA ALA A 753 41.99 -33.15 -14.12
C ALA A 753 41.02 -34.18 -14.71
N ILE A 754 40.68 -34.08 -16.00
CA ILE A 754 39.76 -35.01 -16.67
C ILE A 754 40.39 -35.53 -17.97
N GLU A 755 40.19 -36.81 -18.28
CA GLU A 755 40.58 -37.39 -19.56
C GLU A 755 39.93 -36.65 -20.74
N ARG A 756 40.67 -36.55 -21.84
CA ARG A 756 40.11 -36.04 -23.10
C ARG A 756 39.07 -37.03 -23.63
N GLY A 757 37.94 -36.50 -24.09
CA GLY A 757 36.93 -37.31 -24.72
C GLY A 757 35.56 -36.67 -24.68
N GLN A 758 34.55 -37.46 -25.00
CA GLN A 758 33.15 -37.11 -24.87
C GLN A 758 32.42 -38.33 -24.31
N THR A 759 31.50 -38.10 -23.38
CA THR A 759 30.72 -39.18 -22.76
C THR A 759 29.33 -38.67 -22.38
N LEU A 760 28.39 -39.61 -22.23
CA LEU A 760 27.15 -39.36 -21.51
C LEU A 760 27.41 -39.66 -20.03
N ASP A 761 26.99 -38.77 -19.16
CA ASP A 761 27.16 -38.95 -17.72
C ASP A 761 26.20 -39.97 -17.10
N GLY A 762 25.26 -40.52 -17.87
CA GLY A 762 24.22 -41.43 -17.39
C GLY A 762 23.00 -40.75 -16.76
N SER A 763 23.01 -39.42 -16.63
CA SER A 763 21.94 -38.59 -16.07
C SER A 763 21.38 -37.58 -17.08
N GLY A 764 21.60 -37.84 -18.38
CA GLY A 764 21.08 -37.02 -19.47
C GLY A 764 21.92 -35.78 -19.80
N HIS A 765 23.23 -35.79 -19.48
CA HIS A 765 24.14 -34.73 -19.90
C HIS A 765 25.26 -35.26 -20.79
N VAL A 766 25.61 -34.49 -21.81
CA VAL A 766 26.81 -34.71 -22.61
C VAL A 766 27.95 -33.92 -22.00
N VAL A 767 29.06 -34.60 -21.71
CA VAL A 767 30.28 -33.98 -21.18
C VAL A 767 31.39 -34.11 -22.20
N THR A 768 31.87 -32.98 -22.73
CA THR A 768 32.99 -32.92 -23.66
C THR A 768 34.20 -32.29 -23.00
N VAL A 769 35.36 -32.97 -23.05
CA VAL A 769 36.64 -32.49 -22.51
C VAL A 769 37.69 -32.50 -23.61
N ARG A 770 38.18 -31.33 -23.98
CA ARG A 770 39.11 -31.14 -25.10
C ARG A 770 40.05 -29.95 -24.89
N ASP A 771 41.00 -29.81 -25.79
CA ASP A 771 41.89 -28.67 -25.89
C ASP A 771 42.22 -28.33 -27.34
N THR A 772 42.74 -27.12 -27.51
CA THR A 772 43.23 -26.58 -28.78
C THR A 772 44.37 -25.62 -28.55
N THR A 773 45.18 -25.35 -29.56
CA THR A 773 46.10 -24.21 -29.54
C THR A 773 45.44 -23.01 -30.19
N ILE A 774 45.46 -21.86 -29.52
CA ILE A 774 44.97 -20.59 -30.06
C ILE A 774 46.14 -19.62 -30.15
N THR A 775 46.33 -19.04 -31.33
CA THR A 775 47.27 -17.93 -31.53
C THR A 775 46.51 -16.61 -31.61
N PHE A 776 46.53 -15.87 -30.51
CA PHE A 776 45.93 -14.54 -30.41
C PHE A 776 46.84 -13.51 -31.10
N THR A 777 46.25 -12.76 -32.03
CA THR A 777 46.90 -11.67 -32.78
C THR A 777 46.35 -10.30 -32.40
N SER A 778 45.42 -10.25 -31.45
CA SER A 778 44.82 -9.03 -30.92
C SER A 778 44.06 -9.36 -29.64
N THR A 779 44.11 -8.47 -28.65
CA THR A 779 43.24 -8.53 -27.47
C THR A 779 41.81 -8.09 -27.76
N LEU A 780 41.45 -7.71 -28.99
CA LEU A 780 40.10 -7.27 -29.39
C LEU A 780 39.35 -8.32 -30.22
N THR A 781 40.06 -9.32 -30.74
CA THR A 781 39.48 -10.35 -31.62
C THR A 781 38.96 -11.52 -30.79
N ASN A 782 37.82 -12.07 -31.21
CA ASN A 782 37.25 -13.27 -30.61
C ASN A 782 37.69 -14.49 -31.43
N TYR A 783 37.95 -15.59 -30.74
CA TYR A 783 38.37 -16.86 -31.31
C TYR A 783 37.33 -17.91 -30.99
N LYS A 784 37.06 -18.78 -31.96
CA LYS A 784 36.12 -19.89 -31.78
C LYS A 784 36.87 -21.12 -31.34
N PHE A 785 36.29 -21.86 -30.39
CA PHE A 785 36.59 -23.28 -30.21
C PHE A 785 35.28 -24.06 -30.35
N PHE A 786 35.37 -25.28 -30.87
CA PHE A 786 34.20 -26.06 -31.24
C PHE A 786 33.88 -27.10 -30.16
N TYR A 787 32.58 -27.34 -29.94
CA TYR A 787 32.13 -28.33 -28.97
C TYR A 787 32.33 -29.77 -29.46
N GLY A 788 32.36 -29.98 -30.76
CA GLY A 788 32.41 -31.29 -31.43
C GLY A 788 32.49 -31.13 -32.95
N ASN A 789 31.99 -32.10 -33.70
CA ASN A 789 31.96 -32.07 -35.17
C ASN A 789 30.68 -31.44 -35.70
N ASP A 790 30.52 -30.14 -35.44
CA ASP A 790 29.36 -29.33 -35.84
C ASP A 790 28.02 -29.74 -35.15
N ASP A 791 28.12 -30.45 -34.02
CA ASP A 791 26.96 -30.86 -33.23
C ASP A 791 26.40 -29.72 -32.37
N LEU A 792 25.08 -29.57 -32.41
CA LEU A 792 24.36 -28.62 -31.57
C LEU A 792 24.24 -29.18 -30.15
N LEU A 793 24.63 -28.37 -29.17
CA LEU A 793 24.48 -28.70 -27.76
C LEU A 793 23.38 -27.83 -27.14
N ALA A 794 22.46 -28.44 -26.40
CA ALA A 794 21.43 -27.73 -25.67
C ALA A 794 22.00 -27.12 -24.38
N ASN A 795 21.79 -25.82 -24.18
CA ASN A 795 22.20 -25.08 -22.98
C ASN A 795 23.66 -25.34 -22.51
N PRO A 796 24.67 -25.19 -23.40
CA PRO A 796 26.03 -25.57 -23.07
C PRO A 796 26.61 -24.68 -21.96
N LYS A 797 27.01 -25.31 -20.86
CA LYS A 797 27.78 -24.71 -19.76
C LYS A 797 29.26 -24.96 -20.02
N VAL A 798 30.04 -23.88 -20.06
CA VAL A 798 31.41 -23.92 -20.59
C VAL A 798 32.42 -23.48 -19.55
N LEU A 799 33.34 -24.38 -19.20
CA LEU A 799 34.56 -24.04 -18.48
C LEU A 799 35.72 -24.01 -19.48
N VAL A 800 36.50 -22.92 -19.48
CA VAL A 800 37.63 -22.76 -20.38
C VAL A 800 38.77 -22.05 -19.66
N GLN A 801 39.97 -22.61 -19.76
CA GLN A 801 41.19 -22.08 -19.13
C GLN A 801 42.43 -22.39 -19.98
N MET A 802 43.49 -21.62 -19.74
CA MET A 802 44.80 -21.79 -20.37
C MET A 802 45.59 -22.92 -19.71
N GLN A 803 46.38 -23.67 -20.49
CA GLN A 803 47.02 -24.94 -20.11
C GLN A 803 48.56 -24.92 -20.28
N SER A 804 49.14 -23.80 -20.74
CA SER A 804 50.58 -23.59 -20.75
C SER A 804 50.97 -22.27 -20.08
N TYR A 805 52.27 -22.12 -19.82
CA TYR A 805 52.87 -20.92 -19.23
C TYR A 805 54.10 -20.47 -20.02
N ASP A 806 54.04 -20.65 -21.35
CA ASP A 806 55.08 -20.19 -22.27
C ASP A 806 55.17 -18.66 -22.33
N VAL A 807 54.05 -18.00 -21.99
CA VAL A 807 53.95 -16.54 -21.88
C VAL A 807 53.64 -16.15 -20.43
N PRO A 808 54.65 -15.78 -19.62
CA PRO A 808 54.50 -15.54 -18.20
C PRO A 808 53.85 -14.18 -17.89
N CYS A 809 52.58 -14.07 -18.25
CA CYS A 809 51.77 -12.86 -18.12
C CYS A 809 50.49 -13.16 -17.36
N TYR A 810 50.06 -12.22 -16.50
CA TYR A 810 48.74 -12.27 -15.91
C TYR A 810 47.70 -12.03 -17.02
N SER A 811 47.01 -13.09 -17.42
CA SER A 811 46.03 -13.03 -18.50
C SER A 811 44.85 -13.93 -18.21
N VAL A 812 43.68 -13.55 -18.72
CA VAL A 812 42.43 -14.31 -18.57
C VAL A 812 41.75 -14.48 -19.92
N LEU A 813 41.02 -15.57 -20.06
CA LEU A 813 40.06 -15.75 -21.14
C LEU A 813 38.72 -15.17 -20.70
N ARG A 814 37.99 -14.57 -21.64
CA ARG A 814 36.62 -14.09 -21.44
C ARG A 814 35.73 -14.73 -22.48
N THR A 815 34.56 -15.18 -22.06
CA THR A 815 33.63 -15.95 -22.91
C THR A 815 32.50 -15.08 -23.45
N TYR A 816 31.88 -15.52 -24.55
CA TYR A 816 30.64 -14.92 -25.05
C TYR A 816 29.58 -15.99 -25.10
N GLY A 817 28.40 -15.70 -24.55
CA GLY A 817 27.24 -16.59 -24.67
C GLY A 817 26.97 -16.91 -26.14
N THR A 818 26.92 -18.20 -26.43
CA THR A 818 26.48 -18.74 -27.71
C THR A 818 25.18 -19.48 -27.39
N GLY A 819 24.10 -19.14 -28.11
CA GLY A 819 22.78 -19.73 -27.85
C GLY A 819 22.77 -21.25 -28.09
N PRO A 820 21.67 -21.95 -27.74
CA PRO A 820 21.54 -23.41 -27.89
C PRO A 820 21.65 -23.92 -29.34
N THR A 821 21.75 -23.02 -30.32
CA THR A 821 21.85 -23.33 -31.75
C THR A 821 23.26 -23.16 -32.31
N GLU A 822 24.29 -22.97 -31.49
CA GLU A 822 25.68 -22.86 -31.94
C GLU A 822 26.49 -24.11 -31.54
N TYR A 823 27.34 -24.60 -32.45
CA TYR A 823 28.24 -25.75 -32.26
C TYR A 823 29.67 -25.34 -31.83
N TYR A 824 29.83 -24.08 -31.42
CA TYR A 824 31.08 -23.49 -30.99
C TYR A 824 30.85 -22.48 -29.86
N HIS A 825 31.92 -22.20 -29.11
CA HIS A 825 31.98 -21.10 -28.16
C HIS A 825 33.02 -20.07 -28.57
N ARG A 826 32.86 -18.84 -28.09
CA ARG A 826 33.77 -17.72 -28.38
C ARG A 826 34.56 -17.33 -27.14
N VAL A 827 35.86 -17.17 -27.32
CA VAL A 827 36.77 -16.67 -26.28
C VAL A 827 37.56 -15.48 -26.77
N ARG A 828 37.90 -14.59 -25.84
CA ARG A 828 38.77 -13.45 -26.06
C ARG A 828 39.84 -13.44 -24.98
N LEU A 829 41.07 -13.12 -25.37
CA LEU A 829 42.18 -12.93 -24.45
C LEU A 829 42.16 -11.50 -23.90
N GLN A 830 42.26 -11.37 -22.58
CA GLN A 830 42.64 -10.14 -21.89
C GLN A 830 43.99 -10.36 -21.21
N THR A 831 44.96 -9.48 -21.47
CA THR A 831 46.32 -9.54 -20.92
C THR A 831 46.60 -8.33 -20.06
N ASP A 832 47.39 -8.52 -19.00
CA ASP A 832 47.90 -7.44 -18.15
C ASP A 832 48.83 -6.52 -18.95
N ASP A 833 48.29 -5.37 -19.33
CA ASP A 833 48.97 -4.36 -20.13
C ASP A 833 50.09 -3.64 -19.37
N THR A 834 50.19 -3.86 -18.05
CA THR A 834 51.32 -3.38 -17.24
C THR A 834 52.57 -4.25 -17.36
N ASN A 835 52.46 -5.45 -17.95
CA ASN A 835 53.61 -6.30 -18.24
C ASN A 835 54.35 -5.78 -19.50
N ALA A 836 55.57 -5.27 -19.33
CA ALA A 836 56.33 -4.64 -20.42
C ALA A 836 56.69 -5.59 -21.57
N GLU A 837 56.87 -6.88 -21.28
CA GLU A 837 57.30 -7.88 -22.26
C GLU A 837 56.10 -8.51 -22.98
N TYR A 838 55.08 -8.89 -22.20
CA TYR A 838 53.97 -9.74 -22.66
C TYR A 838 52.59 -9.09 -22.60
N GLY A 839 52.49 -7.82 -22.19
CA GLY A 839 51.22 -7.11 -22.05
C GLY A 839 50.61 -6.63 -23.37
N THR A 840 51.36 -6.66 -24.47
CA THR A 840 50.89 -6.24 -25.81
C THR A 840 50.73 -7.44 -26.75
N VAL A 841 49.52 -7.63 -27.29
CA VAL A 841 49.22 -8.67 -28.30
C VAL A 841 48.83 -8.03 -29.64
N SER A 842 49.53 -8.41 -30.71
CA SER A 842 49.31 -7.90 -32.08
C SER A 842 49.64 -8.96 -33.13
N SER A 843 49.47 -8.64 -34.42
CA SER A 843 49.88 -9.53 -35.52
C SER A 843 51.38 -9.79 -35.56
N THR A 844 52.19 -8.89 -35.01
CA THR A 844 53.66 -9.00 -34.91
C THR A 844 54.14 -9.52 -33.55
N LYS A 845 53.34 -9.33 -32.48
CA LYS A 845 53.57 -9.90 -31.14
C LYS A 845 52.42 -10.84 -30.78
N LYS A 846 52.50 -12.07 -31.30
CA LYS A 846 51.45 -13.08 -31.12
C LYS A 846 51.51 -13.70 -29.72
N TYR A 847 50.36 -14.02 -29.16
CA TYR A 847 50.24 -14.77 -27.90
C TYR A 847 49.67 -16.15 -28.24
N THR A 848 50.48 -17.21 -28.19
CA THR A 848 50.04 -18.57 -28.47
C THR A 848 49.87 -19.33 -27.16
N GLU A 849 48.73 -20.00 -27.01
CA GLU A 849 48.37 -20.67 -25.76
C GLU A 849 47.61 -21.97 -26.06
N ARG A 850 47.85 -22.99 -25.24
CA ARG A 850 47.05 -24.21 -25.24
C ARG A 850 45.83 -23.96 -24.36
N VAL A 851 44.64 -24.04 -24.92
CA VAL A 851 43.38 -23.75 -24.24
C VAL A 851 42.62 -25.05 -24.04
N GLY A 852 42.39 -25.42 -22.79
CA GLY A 852 41.56 -26.56 -22.40
C GLY A 852 40.14 -26.11 -22.08
N TYR A 853 39.15 -26.92 -22.44
CA TYR A 853 37.74 -26.63 -22.17
C TYR A 853 36.94 -27.89 -21.82
N ILE A 854 35.98 -27.68 -20.92
CA ILE A 854 34.96 -28.65 -20.53
C ILE A 854 33.61 -28.04 -20.88
N VAL A 855 32.77 -28.80 -21.57
CA VAL A 855 31.42 -28.39 -21.96
C VAL A 855 30.45 -29.42 -21.43
N VAL A 856 29.46 -28.95 -20.69
CA VAL A 856 28.37 -29.76 -20.16
C VAL A 856 27.07 -29.23 -20.77
N SER A 857 26.29 -30.09 -21.41
CA SER A 857 25.04 -29.71 -22.05
C SER A 857 23.92 -30.68 -21.71
N ASP A 858 22.68 -30.18 -21.72
CA ASP A 858 21.47 -30.98 -21.56
C ASP A 858 21.27 -31.87 -22.80
N GLU A 859 20.63 -33.04 -22.66
CA GLU A 859 20.35 -33.94 -23.79
C GLU A 859 19.29 -33.36 -24.74
N ASP A 860 19.65 -33.26 -26.03
CA ASP A 860 18.72 -33.41 -27.16
C ASP A 860 19.39 -34.07 -28.39
N GLY A 861 20.57 -34.69 -28.20
CA GLY A 861 21.38 -35.27 -29.27
C GLY A 861 22.36 -36.32 -28.77
N SER A 862 22.39 -37.46 -29.45
CA SER A 862 23.28 -38.60 -29.21
C SER A 862 24.77 -38.22 -29.19
N VAL A 863 25.60 -38.97 -28.46
CA VAL A 863 27.08 -38.98 -28.62
C VAL A 863 27.40 -39.17 -30.10
N THR A 864 28.12 -38.25 -30.73
CA THR A 864 28.40 -38.32 -32.17
C THR A 864 29.63 -39.13 -32.47
N THR A 865 29.58 -39.92 -33.55
CA THR A 865 30.57 -40.95 -33.90
C THR A 865 31.87 -40.40 -34.50
N GLY A 866 32.05 -39.09 -34.59
CA GLY A 866 33.26 -38.48 -35.16
C GLY A 866 33.58 -37.16 -34.49
N ILE A 867 34.65 -37.10 -33.70
CA ILE A 867 35.10 -35.86 -33.07
C ILE A 867 36.10 -35.19 -34.00
N ARG A 868 35.73 -34.06 -34.61
CA ARG A 868 36.63 -33.23 -35.44
C ARG A 868 37.81 -32.77 -34.58
N ASN A 869 39.02 -32.77 -35.15
CA ASN A 869 40.15 -32.12 -34.50
C ASN A 869 39.81 -30.64 -34.26
N VAL A 870 40.13 -30.15 -33.07
CA VAL A 870 39.75 -28.81 -32.64
C VAL A 870 40.62 -27.80 -33.38
N ASP A 871 40.02 -27.05 -34.30
CA ASP A 871 40.70 -25.96 -35.02
C ASP A 871 40.18 -24.60 -34.53
N ALA A 872 41.07 -23.77 -33.98
CA ALA A 872 40.71 -22.41 -33.58
C ALA A 872 40.63 -21.49 -34.80
N THR A 873 39.44 -21.01 -35.13
CA THR A 873 39.25 -20.05 -36.23
C THR A 873 38.99 -18.64 -35.69
N PRO A 874 39.65 -17.58 -36.21
CA PRO A 874 39.33 -16.20 -35.87
C PRO A 874 37.87 -15.91 -36.25
N ALA A 875 37.08 -15.38 -35.32
CA ALA A 875 35.76 -14.89 -35.66
C ALA A 875 35.94 -13.58 -36.46
N THR A 876 35.58 -13.59 -37.75
CA THR A 876 35.40 -12.33 -38.49
C THR A 876 34.27 -11.55 -37.82
N ASN A 877 34.50 -10.26 -37.57
CA ASN A 877 33.53 -9.40 -36.90
C ASN A 877 32.23 -9.35 -37.73
N ALA A 878 31.24 -10.10 -37.25
CA ALA A 878 29.87 -10.24 -37.72
C ALA A 878 29.64 -11.14 -38.94
N ALA A 879 29.01 -12.29 -38.67
CA ALA A 879 28.13 -12.90 -39.65
C ALA A 879 26.95 -11.95 -39.92
N GLU A 880 26.35 -12.05 -41.10
CA GLU A 880 25.08 -11.38 -41.34
C GLU A 880 24.02 -11.91 -40.36
N GLY A 881 23.14 -11.01 -39.91
CA GLY A 881 22.08 -11.34 -38.97
C GLY A 881 21.60 -10.14 -38.17
N ILE A 882 20.58 -10.39 -37.36
CA ILE A 882 19.97 -9.42 -36.47
C ILE A 882 20.47 -9.69 -35.07
N TYR A 883 20.90 -8.63 -34.40
CA TYR A 883 21.40 -8.65 -33.04
C TYR A 883 20.48 -7.82 -32.15
N ASP A 884 20.29 -8.20 -30.90
CA ASP A 884 19.70 -7.29 -29.92
C ASP A 884 20.68 -6.13 -29.61
N ILE A 885 20.27 -5.18 -28.76
CA ILE A 885 21.15 -4.06 -28.36
C ILE A 885 22.42 -4.53 -27.64
N ASN A 886 22.41 -5.76 -27.12
CA ASN A 886 23.49 -6.38 -26.37
C ASN A 886 24.45 -7.16 -27.29
N GLY A 887 24.21 -7.16 -28.61
CA GLY A 887 25.06 -7.85 -29.58
C GLY A 887 24.86 -9.36 -29.62
N VAL A 888 23.76 -9.88 -29.07
CA VAL A 888 23.34 -11.29 -29.17
C VAL A 888 22.57 -11.46 -30.47
N ARG A 889 22.95 -12.43 -31.31
CA ARG A 889 22.22 -12.71 -32.56
C ARG A 889 20.84 -13.28 -32.21
N VAL A 890 19.78 -12.61 -32.61
CA VAL A 890 18.37 -12.95 -32.32
C VAL A 890 17.61 -13.52 -33.52
N GLY A 891 18.24 -13.57 -34.69
CA GLY A 891 17.67 -14.19 -35.88
C GLY A 891 18.23 -13.62 -37.17
N ASP A 892 17.67 -14.06 -38.29
CA ASP A 892 18.10 -13.68 -39.65
C ASP A 892 17.09 -12.83 -40.40
N SER A 893 15.91 -12.63 -39.81
CA SER A 893 14.83 -11.85 -40.40
C SER A 893 14.06 -11.06 -39.34
N VAL A 894 13.53 -9.90 -39.74
CA VAL A 894 12.76 -9.00 -38.89
C VAL A 894 11.32 -9.47 -38.66
N THR A 895 10.85 -10.52 -39.35
CA THR A 895 9.43 -10.89 -39.44
C THR A 895 8.78 -11.30 -38.11
N ASN A 896 9.55 -11.75 -37.10
CA ASN A 896 9.03 -12.27 -35.84
C ASN A 896 9.74 -11.70 -34.60
N LEU A 897 10.29 -10.48 -34.68
CA LEU A 897 10.96 -9.88 -33.54
C LEU A 897 9.92 -9.31 -32.55
N PRO A 898 10.17 -9.38 -31.22
CA PRO A 898 9.44 -8.57 -30.25
C PRO A 898 9.57 -7.07 -30.53
N LYS A 899 8.76 -6.24 -29.84
CA LYS A 899 8.97 -4.78 -29.84
C LYS A 899 10.31 -4.46 -29.18
N GLY A 900 11.15 -3.68 -29.84
CA GLY A 900 12.49 -3.40 -29.34
C GLY A 900 13.43 -2.76 -30.35
N ILE A 901 14.66 -2.50 -29.90
CA ILE A 901 15.75 -1.98 -30.71
C ILE A 901 16.70 -3.15 -31.03
N TYR A 902 17.07 -3.25 -32.29
CA TYR A 902 17.95 -4.28 -32.83
C TYR A 902 19.05 -3.66 -33.70
N VAL A 903 20.10 -4.42 -33.91
CA VAL A 903 21.24 -4.10 -34.76
C VAL A 903 21.28 -5.14 -35.88
N ILE A 904 20.95 -4.75 -37.10
CA ILE A 904 21.04 -5.61 -38.28
C ILE A 904 22.43 -5.45 -38.88
N LYS A 905 23.12 -6.56 -39.14
CA LYS A 905 24.36 -6.59 -39.91
C LYS A 905 24.12 -7.34 -41.20
N LYS A 906 24.32 -6.67 -42.34
CA LYS A 906 24.12 -7.24 -43.68
C LYS A 906 25.03 -6.53 -44.68
N ASP A 907 25.63 -7.26 -45.61
CA ASP A 907 26.54 -6.75 -46.63
C ASP A 907 27.71 -5.93 -46.06
N GLY A 908 28.23 -6.33 -44.89
CA GLY A 908 29.28 -5.61 -44.17
C GLY A 908 28.86 -4.26 -43.57
N LYS A 909 27.56 -3.92 -43.59
CA LYS A 909 27.01 -2.69 -43.01
C LYS A 909 26.19 -2.99 -41.75
N THR A 910 26.20 -2.05 -40.81
CA THR A 910 25.44 -2.15 -39.55
C THR A 910 24.31 -1.12 -39.56
N HIS A 911 23.09 -1.57 -39.29
CA HIS A 911 21.87 -0.76 -39.28
C HIS A 911 21.16 -0.90 -37.93
N LYS A 912 20.64 0.20 -37.40
CA LYS A 912 19.70 0.17 -36.27
C LYS A 912 18.30 -0.13 -36.81
N PHE A 913 17.65 -1.13 -36.27
CA PHE A 913 16.26 -1.48 -36.58
C PHE A 913 15.41 -1.32 -35.31
N VAL A 914 14.25 -0.69 -35.43
CA VAL A 914 13.33 -0.51 -34.31
C VAL A 914 12.02 -1.18 -34.69
N ASN A 915 11.69 -2.27 -34.00
CA ASN A 915 10.42 -2.95 -34.19
C ASN A 915 9.38 -2.33 -33.26
N LYS A 916 8.31 -1.78 -33.83
CA LYS A 916 7.37 -0.89 -33.14
C LYS A 916 6.15 -1.60 -32.58
#